data_AF-A0A6P8IN78-F1
#
_entry.id   AF-A0A6P8IN78-F1
#
_cell.length_a   1.000
_cell.length_b   1.000
_cell.length_c   1.000
_cell.angle_alpha   90.00
_cell.angle_beta   90.00
_cell.angle_gamma   90.00
#
_symmetry.space_group_name_H-M   'P 1'
#
loop_
_entity.id
_entity.type
_entity.pdbx_description
1 polymer ?
#
loop_
_entity_poly.entity_id
_entity_poly.type
_entity_poly.pdbx_seq_one_letter_code
_entity_poly.pdbx_strand_id
1 'polypeptide(L)'
;MSNHGDSPPRAPPVKIELRIKSGGLGFNIKGGRDQPVRAGDPGIYISRLRPGAVAEKDGRLKPGDKIVEINGEDTRNVIHDEALKLFRQNQQSISLLVEQNAILPSDLTKDREDEKNIQRIELRKDKKGKGVGLGFNIRGGRDNPYVPNDPSIYVTRIRSDGAAAFDGRLGVGDKILEINGVNVRSTTIDNAVELLQLAKKKVTLLVLKSALQETVKKAREGAVDSVRGKEIVVELKKSASEGLGFNIRGGQGTNYIRGHPGIFITSIKRGGVAHKDGTLQPGDRILEMNGVDVRNVPQDAAVQVVNRAGDSVKLLIEKNAEELFKKSEFFNLNFDEEDMSGEKGCYFRDGKRNIDFVLVYEEGEKPEPPDFTIKRQRYMENLKKSQLEFEEEISQDEKGKIHFIKCHVPWEVMLFYAEELSFRAPLKQRTGVKINWTEKMMKKLHLPNPFKNEVPDAPPDYFTTQFKANKLHKFINSDDPDHYFTDTERTRVASEILETACYGKRQKGEIGINRLVNEGVYSAAYPLHVGPAELPPGYHQGPHGPEEIKLNMRQILKEYWGRWGAWLKYQPLDHIRWYFGEKIGIYFAWLGQYTAWLIMPSVVGLLVFMYGVLTINGGANKPALDMCNFPKWTFPMCPACEVGCAVWDLHTACSRAKHAYLFDNPMTVAYAIFVSFWAVFFLEFWKRKEVTIGYQWDVLEFEEEEERPRPTFAALAPAVERNPITGLLEPYFPQEKRSFRMYSGIAIICGMVSLVMLFMVGVIVYKLLVIHPLYKNPDLQPHANQFVSATGAVLNLIIIMILSRVYEKLALLLNHWEMHRTQTEYEDNLTLKVFIFQFMNFYSSIFYIAFFKGKFVGYPGNYGTIFGLRNEECSPGGCLIELAQQLAVIMIGKQVIGNVQEVLIPEIKQYLKKRKRGSKGNDEIKPRWEADYELLENEGLFQEYLEMVIQFGFITLFVAAFPLAPFFALANNVFEIRIDSDKFVCDLRRSTADRAQDIGVWFKILDGIAKLAVISNAFLIAFTSEFLPKLLYAGIVSESGNLDGYLNFSLSWAPANTTSQPCRYQGLRDRDGHLTTFFWHLVTLRLAFVILFEHFVFGVSTLIDVIVPDIPQGLQDTIKREKYLATQALADHHGLMGSSDILNYDDVLVDMA
;
A
#
# COMPACT_ATOMS: atom_id res chain seq x y z
N MET A 1 -17.44 53.26 -24.20
CA MET A 1 -18.51 54.16 -24.64
C MET A 1 -19.83 53.58 -24.18
N SER A 2 -20.49 54.28 -23.27
CA SER A 2 -21.77 53.98 -22.66
C SER A 2 -22.92 54.18 -23.65
N ASN A 3 -23.80 53.19 -23.83
CA ASN A 3 -25.11 53.40 -24.41
C ASN A 3 -26.10 53.74 -23.29
N HIS A 4 -26.45 55.02 -23.21
CA HIS A 4 -27.59 55.52 -22.47
C HIS A 4 -28.88 54.98 -23.10
N GLY A 5 -29.67 54.24 -22.32
CA GLY A 5 -31.10 54.06 -22.59
C GLY A 5 -31.85 55.21 -21.92
N ASP A 6 -32.46 56.07 -22.74
CA ASP A 6 -33.23 57.24 -22.31
C ASP A 6 -34.33 56.89 -21.30
N SER A 7 -34.26 57.51 -20.12
CA SER A 7 -35.39 57.60 -19.20
C SER A 7 -36.38 58.68 -19.66
N PRO A 8 -37.70 58.45 -19.59
CA PRO A 8 -38.72 59.42 -19.98
C PRO A 8 -38.63 60.71 -19.14
N PRO A 9 -39.15 61.86 -19.62
CA PRO A 9 -38.99 63.15 -18.96
C PRO A 9 -39.57 63.11 -17.53
N ARG A 10 -38.72 63.41 -16.54
CA ARG A 10 -39.12 63.47 -15.12
C ARG A 10 -40.18 64.54 -14.93
N ALA A 11 -41.40 64.13 -14.56
CA ALA A 11 -42.38 65.05 -14.03
C ALA A 11 -41.85 65.66 -12.72
N PRO A 12 -42.06 66.96 -12.44
CA PRO A 12 -41.64 67.56 -11.18
C PRO A 12 -42.32 66.83 -10.01
N PRO A 13 -41.61 66.56 -8.91
CA PRO A 13 -42.16 65.81 -7.80
C PRO A 13 -43.33 66.57 -7.15
N VAL A 14 -44.37 65.83 -6.79
CA VAL A 14 -45.63 66.36 -6.26
C VAL A 14 -45.62 66.29 -4.74
N LYS A 15 -45.91 67.41 -4.07
CA LYS A 15 -46.06 67.47 -2.61
C LYS A 15 -47.47 67.02 -2.21
N ILE A 16 -47.57 66.00 -1.37
CA ILE A 16 -48.82 65.38 -0.89
C ILE A 16 -48.84 65.44 0.63
N GLU A 17 -49.89 66.02 1.20
CA GLU A 17 -50.11 66.05 2.65
C GLU A 17 -51.26 65.11 3.04
N LEU A 18 -50.98 64.14 3.92
CA LEU A 18 -51.98 63.19 4.44
C LEU A 18 -52.22 63.44 5.92
N ARG A 19 -53.49 63.60 6.33
CA ARG A 19 -53.88 63.76 7.75
C ARG A 19 -54.24 62.42 8.38
N ILE A 20 -53.62 62.10 9.51
CA ILE A 20 -53.81 60.84 10.23
C ILE A 20 -55.02 60.98 11.17
N LYS A 21 -56.17 60.39 10.83
CA LYS A 21 -57.44 60.49 11.61
C LYS A 21 -57.78 59.22 12.42
N SER A 22 -56.79 58.58 13.04
CA SER A 22 -56.81 57.24 13.65
C SER A 22 -56.72 56.10 12.62
N GLY A 23 -55.74 55.20 12.82
CA GLY A 23 -55.25 54.26 11.81
C GLY A 23 -54.03 54.81 11.03
N GLY A 24 -53.08 53.95 10.66
CA GLY A 24 -51.87 54.33 9.92
C GLY A 24 -52.14 54.84 8.50
N LEU A 25 -51.11 55.35 7.83
CA LEU A 25 -51.20 56.01 6.52
C LEU A 25 -51.82 55.16 5.40
N GLY A 26 -51.75 53.83 5.52
CA GLY A 26 -52.46 52.92 4.62
C GLY A 26 -51.72 52.59 3.33
N PHE A 27 -50.40 52.67 3.31
CA PHE A 27 -49.58 52.20 2.20
C PHE A 27 -48.30 51.51 2.70
N ASN A 28 -47.74 50.63 1.88
CA ASN A 28 -46.48 49.95 2.12
C ASN A 28 -45.39 50.58 1.25
N ILE A 29 -44.15 50.57 1.74
CA ILE A 29 -42.97 51.01 0.99
C ILE A 29 -42.04 49.81 0.71
N LYS A 30 -41.25 49.89 -0.36
CA LYS A 30 -40.14 48.98 -0.75
C LYS A 30 -38.97 49.84 -1.23
N GLY A 31 -37.74 49.34 -1.20
CA GLY A 31 -36.57 50.14 -1.62
C GLY A 31 -35.73 50.63 -0.44
N GLY A 32 -34.72 51.45 -0.72
CA GLY A 32 -33.67 51.88 0.22
C GLY A 32 -32.30 51.38 -0.22
N ARG A 33 -31.22 52.02 0.22
CA ARG A 33 -29.85 51.66 -0.20
C ARG A 33 -29.46 50.23 0.16
N ASP A 34 -30.04 49.68 1.23
CA ASP A 34 -29.87 48.31 1.69
C ASP A 34 -30.76 47.29 0.96
N GLN A 35 -31.86 47.73 0.34
CA GLN A 35 -32.85 46.88 -0.33
C GLN A 35 -33.33 47.51 -1.66
N PRO A 36 -32.44 47.79 -2.63
CA PRO A 36 -32.77 48.55 -3.82
C PRO A 36 -33.71 47.77 -4.75
N VAL A 37 -34.74 48.44 -5.28
CA VAL A 37 -35.74 47.81 -6.18
C VAL A 37 -35.14 47.50 -7.57
N ARG A 38 -34.12 48.26 -7.98
CA ARG A 38 -33.29 48.02 -9.17
C ARG A 38 -31.82 48.16 -8.79
N ALA A 39 -30.92 47.40 -9.44
CA ALA A 39 -29.49 47.50 -9.17
C ALA A 39 -29.00 48.95 -9.32
N GLY A 40 -28.43 49.51 -8.24
CA GLY A 40 -27.92 50.88 -8.20
C GLY A 40 -28.95 51.98 -7.90
N ASP A 41 -30.22 51.64 -7.60
CA ASP A 41 -31.26 52.64 -7.25
C ASP A 41 -31.66 52.57 -5.77
N PRO A 42 -31.15 53.49 -4.92
CA PRO A 42 -31.42 53.51 -3.49
C PRO A 42 -32.79 54.10 -3.10
N GLY A 43 -33.66 54.39 -4.07
CA GLY A 43 -34.95 55.03 -3.84
C GLY A 43 -35.94 54.23 -2.99
N ILE A 44 -36.84 54.95 -2.30
CA ILE A 44 -37.99 54.40 -1.57
C ILE A 44 -39.23 54.52 -2.45
N TYR A 45 -39.97 53.43 -2.61
CA TYR A 45 -41.12 53.31 -3.51
C TYR A 45 -42.36 52.84 -2.78
N ILE A 46 -43.53 53.35 -3.17
CA ILE A 46 -44.82 52.82 -2.69
C ILE A 46 -45.08 51.49 -3.38
N SER A 47 -45.16 50.42 -2.60
CA SER A 47 -45.38 49.07 -3.12
C SER A 47 -46.86 48.70 -3.18
N ARG A 48 -47.69 49.25 -2.28
CA ARG A 48 -49.12 48.93 -2.20
C ARG A 48 -49.87 50.02 -1.44
N LEU A 49 -51.10 50.32 -1.85
CA LEU A 49 -52.08 51.06 -1.05
C LEU A 49 -53.09 50.09 -0.45
N ARG A 50 -53.56 50.37 0.77
CA ARG A 50 -54.56 49.58 1.48
C ARG A 50 -55.96 50.07 1.13
N PRO A 51 -56.87 49.17 0.70
CA PRO A 51 -58.26 49.52 0.41
C PRO A 51 -58.95 50.26 1.56
N GLY A 52 -59.56 51.41 1.27
CA GLY A 52 -60.32 52.24 2.21
C GLY A 52 -59.49 53.09 3.18
N ALA A 53 -58.16 53.04 3.12
CA ALA A 53 -57.27 53.79 4.00
C ALA A 53 -57.01 55.24 3.50
N VAL A 54 -56.39 56.07 4.35
CA VAL A 54 -56.19 57.51 4.10
C VAL A 54 -55.47 57.78 2.77
N ALA A 55 -54.37 57.07 2.50
CA ALA A 55 -53.61 57.25 1.27
C ALA A 55 -54.34 56.82 -0.01
N GLU A 56 -55.20 55.79 0.06
CA GLU A 56 -56.01 55.39 -1.10
C GLU A 56 -57.19 56.34 -1.33
N LYS A 57 -57.85 56.79 -0.25
CA LYS A 57 -58.94 57.78 -0.31
C LYS A 57 -58.49 59.15 -0.80
N ASP A 58 -57.24 59.53 -0.54
CA ASP A 58 -56.64 60.77 -1.08
C ASP A 58 -56.43 60.68 -2.61
N GLY A 59 -56.23 59.48 -3.15
CA GLY A 59 -56.21 59.19 -4.59
C GLY A 59 -54.98 59.69 -5.36
N ARG A 60 -54.09 60.47 -4.74
CA ARG A 60 -52.90 61.05 -5.40
C ARG A 60 -51.65 60.17 -5.32
N LEU A 61 -51.61 59.18 -4.44
CA LEU A 61 -50.55 58.17 -4.37
C LEU A 61 -50.94 56.94 -5.17
N LYS A 62 -49.95 56.26 -5.76
CA LYS A 62 -50.11 54.99 -6.48
C LYS A 62 -48.93 54.04 -6.22
N PRO A 63 -49.14 52.72 -6.31
CA PRO A 63 -48.03 51.78 -6.35
C PRO A 63 -47.11 52.09 -7.55
N GLY A 64 -45.80 52.17 -7.29
CA GLY A 64 -44.78 52.57 -8.28
C GLY A 64 -44.26 53.99 -8.12
N ASP A 65 -44.88 54.79 -7.25
CA ASP A 65 -44.43 56.15 -6.93
C ASP A 65 -43.17 56.14 -6.04
N LYS A 66 -42.20 57.02 -6.31
CA LYS A 66 -40.97 57.18 -5.52
C LYS A 66 -41.11 58.30 -4.52
N ILE A 67 -40.83 58.02 -3.25
CA ILE A 67 -40.83 59.00 -2.17
C ILE A 67 -39.44 59.64 -2.13
N VAL A 68 -39.41 60.93 -2.43
CA VAL A 68 -38.20 61.77 -2.51
C VAL A 68 -37.94 62.45 -1.18
N GLU A 69 -38.99 62.90 -0.48
CA GLU A 69 -38.87 63.48 0.87
C GLU A 69 -40.04 63.05 1.76
N ILE A 70 -39.77 62.92 3.05
CA ILE A 70 -40.76 62.74 4.11
C ILE A 70 -40.59 63.87 5.12
N ASN A 71 -41.61 64.70 5.30
CA ASN A 71 -41.61 65.85 6.19
C ASN A 71 -40.44 66.84 5.97
N GLY A 72 -39.94 66.93 4.73
CA GLY A 72 -38.80 67.77 4.36
C GLY A 72 -37.42 67.09 4.51
N GLU A 73 -37.36 65.85 4.98
CA GLU A 73 -36.15 65.03 5.03
C GLU A 73 -36.00 64.22 3.74
N ASP A 74 -34.82 64.25 3.12
CA ASP A 74 -34.52 63.58 1.85
C ASP A 74 -34.40 62.05 2.02
N THR A 75 -35.18 61.30 1.25
CA THR A 75 -35.20 59.84 1.27
C THR A 75 -34.56 59.19 0.04
N ARG A 76 -33.86 59.95 -0.81
CA ARG A 76 -33.24 59.42 -2.04
C ARG A 76 -32.11 58.43 -1.79
N ASN A 77 -31.44 58.49 -0.63
CA ASN A 77 -30.29 57.64 -0.31
C ASN A 77 -30.28 57.15 1.16
N VAL A 78 -31.46 56.88 1.70
CA VAL A 78 -31.61 56.33 3.06
C VAL A 78 -31.70 54.81 3.02
N ILE A 79 -31.39 54.15 4.13
CA ILE A 79 -31.73 52.73 4.29
C ILE A 79 -33.23 52.57 4.61
N HIS A 80 -33.80 51.40 4.31
CA HIS A 80 -35.24 51.13 4.43
C HIS A 80 -35.79 51.44 5.82
N ASP A 81 -35.05 51.08 6.87
CA ASP A 81 -35.47 51.30 8.27
C ASP A 81 -35.46 52.78 8.67
N GLU A 82 -34.57 53.60 8.10
CA GLU A 82 -34.55 55.06 8.31
C GLU A 82 -35.78 55.71 7.69
N ALA A 83 -36.18 55.30 6.49
CA ALA A 83 -37.42 55.76 5.86
C ALA A 83 -38.65 55.43 6.72
N LEU A 84 -38.71 54.21 7.30
CA LEU A 84 -39.79 53.81 8.22
C LEU A 84 -39.81 54.65 9.51
N LYS A 85 -38.64 55.05 10.03
CA LYS A 85 -38.56 55.93 11.20
C LYS A 85 -39.14 57.31 10.90
N LEU A 86 -38.88 57.87 9.73
CA LEU A 86 -39.45 59.15 9.30
C LEU A 86 -40.99 59.12 9.24
N PHE A 87 -41.58 57.99 8.84
CA PHE A 87 -43.04 57.78 8.88
C PHE A 87 -43.62 57.65 10.29
N ARG A 88 -42.81 57.28 11.29
CA ARG A 88 -43.24 56.99 12.67
C ARG A 88 -43.05 58.15 13.64
N GLN A 89 -42.41 59.25 13.21
CA GLN A 89 -42.28 60.46 14.03
C GLN A 89 -43.69 61.06 14.25
N ASN A 90 -44.19 61.01 15.49
CA ASN A 90 -45.56 61.36 15.89
C ASN A 90 -46.05 62.73 15.36
N GLN A 91 -46.75 62.74 14.22
CA GLN A 91 -47.37 63.95 13.65
C GLN A 91 -48.81 63.66 13.19
N GLN A 92 -49.74 64.61 13.42
CA GLN A 92 -51.16 64.52 13.00
C GLN A 92 -51.33 64.61 11.46
N SER A 93 -50.28 65.01 10.75
CA SER A 93 -50.21 65.07 9.28
C SER A 93 -48.80 64.77 8.82
N ILE A 94 -48.66 64.08 7.67
CA ILE A 94 -47.37 63.83 7.03
C ILE A 94 -47.32 64.51 5.66
N SER A 95 -46.18 65.11 5.33
CA SER A 95 -45.93 65.69 4.01
C SER A 95 -44.95 64.81 3.25
N LEU A 96 -45.31 64.43 2.02
CA LEU A 96 -44.49 63.58 1.16
C LEU A 96 -44.20 64.33 -0.14
N LEU A 97 -42.93 64.37 -0.55
CA LEU A 97 -42.56 64.79 -1.89
C LEU A 97 -42.38 63.52 -2.73
N VAL A 98 -43.19 63.36 -3.78
CA VAL A 98 -43.30 62.08 -4.49
C VAL A 98 -43.11 62.27 -5.99
N GLU A 99 -42.24 61.46 -6.60
CA GLU A 99 -42.10 61.34 -8.05
C GLU A 99 -43.05 60.23 -8.53
N GLN A 100 -44.12 60.62 -9.21
CA GLN A 100 -45.20 59.72 -9.62
C GLN A 100 -44.77 58.81 -10.79
N ASN A 101 -45.22 57.55 -10.78
CA ASN A 101 -44.90 56.52 -11.80
C ASN A 101 -43.39 56.27 -12.02
N ALA A 102 -42.56 56.44 -10.99
CA ALA A 102 -41.12 56.27 -11.09
C ALA A 102 -40.71 54.84 -11.52
N ILE A 103 -41.52 53.83 -11.20
CA ILE A 103 -41.37 52.45 -11.68
C ILE A 103 -42.72 51.81 -12.03
N LEU A 104 -42.70 50.80 -12.90
CA LEU A 104 -43.89 50.02 -13.25
C LEU A 104 -44.32 49.14 -12.06
N PRO A 105 -45.63 48.98 -11.76
CA PRO A 105 -46.12 48.12 -10.68
C PRO A 105 -45.67 46.65 -10.79
N SER A 106 -45.39 46.17 -12.00
CA SER A 106 -44.86 44.82 -12.25
C SER A 106 -43.46 44.62 -11.64
N ASP A 107 -42.63 45.66 -11.60
CA ASP A 107 -41.28 45.60 -11.03
C ASP A 107 -41.30 45.44 -9.50
N LEU A 108 -42.40 45.81 -8.85
CA LEU A 108 -42.61 45.66 -7.40
C LEU A 108 -43.07 44.25 -6.99
N THR A 109 -43.42 43.40 -7.98
CA THR A 109 -44.09 42.09 -7.77
C THR A 109 -43.24 40.85 -8.05
N LYS A 110 -41.93 41.00 -8.31
CA LYS A 110 -41.02 39.88 -8.65
C LYS A 110 -40.85 38.78 -7.58
N ASP A 111 -41.33 38.98 -6.34
CA ASP A 111 -41.10 38.04 -5.21
C ASP A 111 -42.23 37.01 -4.98
N ARG A 112 -43.21 36.84 -5.88
CA ARG A 112 -44.39 36.00 -5.59
C ARG A 112 -44.17 34.48 -5.64
N GLU A 113 -42.98 33.98 -5.97
CA GLU A 113 -42.68 32.53 -5.93
C GLU A 113 -41.96 32.09 -4.65
N ASP A 114 -41.24 32.97 -3.94
CA ASP A 114 -40.39 32.60 -2.79
C ASP A 114 -41.16 32.41 -1.46
N GLU A 115 -42.39 32.94 -1.33
CA GLU A 115 -43.16 32.85 -0.07
C GLU A 115 -43.75 31.45 0.19
N LYS A 116 -43.78 30.55 -0.80
CA LYS A 116 -44.34 29.20 -0.61
C LYS A 116 -43.42 28.23 0.14
N ASN A 117 -42.13 28.54 0.30
CA ASN A 117 -41.14 27.63 0.88
C ASN A 117 -40.55 28.11 2.23
N ILE A 118 -41.18 29.10 2.86
CA ILE A 118 -40.76 29.61 4.17
C ILE A 118 -41.40 28.79 5.29
N GLN A 119 -40.58 28.20 6.16
CA GLN A 119 -41.02 27.39 7.29
C GLN A 119 -40.50 27.97 8.61
N ARG A 120 -41.35 27.99 9.63
CA ARG A 120 -40.96 28.31 11.00
C ARG A 120 -40.69 27.02 11.77
N ILE A 121 -39.49 26.89 12.34
CA ILE A 121 -39.00 25.70 13.04
C ILE A 121 -38.67 26.07 14.48
N GLU A 122 -39.07 25.22 15.42
CA GLU A 122 -38.79 25.41 16.84
C GLU A 122 -37.96 24.23 17.35
N LEU A 123 -36.73 24.50 17.76
CA LEU A 123 -35.80 23.50 18.29
C LEU A 123 -35.67 23.65 19.81
N ARG A 124 -35.78 22.55 20.54
CA ARG A 124 -35.64 22.51 22.01
C ARG A 124 -34.31 21.86 22.39
N LYS A 125 -33.59 22.49 23.32
CA LYS A 125 -32.37 21.94 23.93
C LYS A 125 -32.80 21.03 25.09
N ASP A 126 -32.64 19.71 24.96
CA ASP A 126 -33.13 18.76 25.98
C ASP A 126 -32.25 18.76 27.25
N LYS A 127 -32.86 18.42 28.39
CA LYS A 127 -32.24 18.44 29.73
C LYS A 127 -31.64 17.10 30.17
N LYS A 128 -31.75 16.03 29.38
CA LYS A 128 -31.27 14.69 29.76
C LYS A 128 -30.13 14.22 28.83
N GLY A 129 -28.89 14.52 29.21
CA GLY A 129 -27.69 13.80 28.76
C GLY A 129 -26.68 14.60 27.93
N LYS A 130 -25.54 14.93 28.56
CA LYS A 130 -24.22 15.28 27.98
C LYS A 130 -24.20 16.17 26.71
N GLY A 131 -24.26 17.49 26.89
CA GLY A 131 -23.54 18.45 26.04
C GLY A 131 -24.00 18.68 24.59
N VAL A 132 -25.12 18.11 24.14
CA VAL A 132 -25.51 18.25 22.73
C VAL A 132 -26.21 19.59 22.48
N GLY A 133 -25.58 20.45 21.66
CA GLY A 133 -26.13 21.73 21.20
C GLY A 133 -27.32 21.57 20.24
N LEU A 134 -27.61 22.61 19.44
CA LEU A 134 -28.74 22.57 18.49
C LEU A 134 -28.59 21.54 17.37
N GLY A 135 -27.38 21.02 17.13
CA GLY A 135 -27.17 19.91 16.21
C GLY A 135 -26.98 20.27 14.75
N PHE A 136 -26.67 21.51 14.41
CA PHE A 136 -26.45 21.93 13.02
C PHE A 136 -25.36 23.00 12.93
N ASN A 137 -24.67 23.03 11.79
CA ASN A 137 -23.67 24.05 11.47
C ASN A 137 -24.26 25.06 10.50
N ILE A 138 -23.83 26.32 10.64
CA ILE A 138 -24.16 27.39 9.72
C ILE A 138 -22.89 27.94 9.06
N ARG A 139 -22.99 28.37 7.81
CA ARG A 139 -21.97 29.17 7.12
C ARG A 139 -22.63 30.30 6.35
N GLY A 140 -21.85 31.31 6.00
CA GLY A 140 -22.34 32.51 5.32
C GLY A 140 -22.51 33.65 6.31
N GLY A 141 -22.98 34.78 5.81
CA GLY A 141 -22.89 36.05 6.51
C GLY A 141 -22.27 37.11 5.61
N ARG A 142 -22.48 38.37 5.95
CA ARG A 142 -22.01 39.51 5.13
C ARG A 142 -20.47 39.62 5.10
N ASP A 143 -19.83 39.19 6.17
CA ASP A 143 -18.39 39.17 6.39
C ASP A 143 -17.69 38.03 5.66
N ASN A 144 -18.32 36.85 5.61
CA ASN A 144 -17.80 35.68 4.91
C ASN A 144 -18.93 34.94 4.16
N PRO A 145 -19.33 35.44 2.97
CA PRO A 145 -20.44 34.88 2.20
C PRO A 145 -20.17 33.42 1.80
N TYR A 146 -21.12 32.53 2.06
CA TYR A 146 -21.00 31.11 1.70
C TYR A 146 -21.24 30.86 0.21
N VAL A 147 -22.10 31.69 -0.39
CA VAL A 147 -22.27 31.79 -1.85
C VAL A 147 -21.76 33.18 -2.25
N PRO A 148 -20.95 33.32 -3.32
CA PRO A 148 -20.48 34.62 -3.77
C PRO A 148 -21.63 35.60 -3.97
N ASN A 149 -21.51 36.81 -3.42
CA ASN A 149 -22.52 37.87 -3.44
C ASN A 149 -23.85 37.56 -2.73
N ASP A 150 -23.97 36.47 -1.95
CA ASP A 150 -25.12 36.25 -1.05
C ASP A 150 -24.68 36.32 0.43
N PRO A 151 -25.04 37.40 1.17
CA PRO A 151 -24.67 37.56 2.58
C PRO A 151 -25.49 36.69 3.53
N SER A 152 -26.29 35.76 3.01
CA SER A 152 -27.21 34.96 3.80
C SER A 152 -26.52 33.79 4.50
N ILE A 153 -27.19 33.31 5.53
CA ILE A 153 -26.69 32.24 6.38
C ILE A 153 -27.41 30.94 6.02
N TYR A 154 -26.62 29.91 5.73
CA TYR A 154 -27.08 28.61 5.28
C TYR A 154 -26.74 27.52 6.29
N VAL A 155 -27.64 26.55 6.43
CA VAL A 155 -27.36 25.31 7.18
C VAL A 155 -26.50 24.40 6.30
N THR A 156 -25.29 24.10 6.74
CA THR A 156 -24.32 23.31 5.95
C THR A 156 -24.18 21.87 6.41
N ARG A 157 -24.53 21.59 7.66
CA ARG A 157 -24.48 20.24 8.23
C ARG A 157 -25.53 20.10 9.31
N ILE A 158 -26.13 18.93 9.41
CA ILE A 158 -26.97 18.53 10.54
C ILE A 158 -26.34 17.27 11.13
N ARG A 159 -26.12 17.27 12.45
CA ARG A 159 -25.60 16.12 13.19
C ARG A 159 -26.75 15.23 13.62
N SER A 160 -26.63 13.93 13.38
CA SER A 160 -27.65 12.91 13.68
C SER A 160 -28.04 12.85 15.16
N ASP A 161 -27.13 13.22 16.06
CA ASP A 161 -27.33 13.23 17.52
C ASP A 161 -27.97 14.51 18.06
N GLY A 162 -28.23 15.51 17.21
CA GLY A 162 -28.62 16.85 17.64
C GLY A 162 -30.10 17.19 17.53
N ALA A 163 -30.55 18.22 18.26
CA ALA A 163 -31.97 18.63 18.32
C ALA A 163 -32.59 18.91 16.93
N ALA A 164 -31.82 19.44 15.98
CA ALA A 164 -32.25 19.66 14.61
C ALA A 164 -32.50 18.36 13.83
N ALA A 165 -31.70 17.31 14.03
CA ALA A 165 -31.92 16.00 13.41
C ALA A 165 -33.15 15.30 13.99
N PHE A 166 -33.33 15.33 15.31
CA PHE A 166 -34.51 14.75 15.96
C PHE A 166 -35.82 15.44 15.56
N ASP A 167 -35.80 16.76 15.34
CA ASP A 167 -36.97 17.50 14.85
C ASP A 167 -37.26 17.21 13.36
N GLY A 168 -36.22 16.99 12.56
CA GLY A 168 -36.32 16.57 11.15
C GLY A 168 -36.83 17.63 10.17
N ARG A 169 -37.32 18.78 10.63
CA ARG A 169 -37.84 19.85 9.76
C ARG A 169 -36.77 20.78 9.22
N LEU A 170 -35.62 20.89 9.89
CA LEU A 170 -34.47 21.66 9.40
C LEU A 170 -33.62 20.75 8.52
N GLY A 171 -33.21 21.22 7.35
CA GLY A 171 -32.42 20.47 6.37
C GLY A 171 -31.10 21.15 6.01
N VAL A 172 -30.14 20.38 5.51
CA VAL A 172 -28.93 20.93 4.88
C VAL A 172 -29.33 21.68 3.61
N GLY A 173 -28.81 22.88 3.43
CA GLY A 173 -29.16 23.78 2.33
C GLY A 173 -30.32 24.75 2.63
N ASP A 174 -30.92 24.70 3.82
CA ASP A 174 -31.91 25.69 4.25
C ASP A 174 -31.23 27.05 4.53
N LYS A 175 -31.88 28.14 4.13
CA LYS A 175 -31.42 29.53 4.36
C LYS A 175 -32.13 30.11 5.57
N ILE A 176 -31.39 30.56 6.57
CA ILE A 176 -31.95 31.13 7.79
C ILE A 176 -32.30 32.60 7.54
N LEU A 177 -33.58 32.93 7.72
CA LEU A 177 -34.13 34.26 7.54
C LEU A 177 -34.24 35.00 8.87
N GLU A 178 -34.64 34.28 9.94
CA GLU A 178 -34.75 34.83 11.29
C GLU A 178 -34.28 33.83 12.35
N ILE A 179 -33.68 34.35 13.42
CA ILE A 179 -33.32 33.60 14.63
C ILE A 179 -33.98 34.28 15.83
N ASN A 180 -34.85 33.58 16.53
CA ASN A 180 -35.66 34.08 17.65
C ASN A 180 -36.45 35.37 17.34
N GLY A 181 -36.88 35.54 16.08
CA GLY A 181 -37.60 36.73 15.62
C GLY A 181 -36.70 37.92 15.23
N VAL A 182 -35.37 37.75 15.29
CA VAL A 182 -34.41 38.72 14.77
C VAL A 182 -34.06 38.35 13.33
N ASN A 183 -34.16 39.30 12.41
CA ASN A 183 -33.82 39.11 11.00
C ASN A 183 -32.29 38.92 10.84
N VAL A 184 -31.88 37.85 10.17
CA VAL A 184 -30.46 37.50 9.96
C VAL A 184 -30.08 37.41 8.47
N ARG A 185 -30.88 37.99 7.57
CA ARG A 185 -30.66 37.91 6.11
C ARG A 185 -29.38 38.59 5.61
N SER A 186 -28.83 39.53 6.38
CA SER A 186 -27.59 40.26 6.05
C SER A 186 -26.83 40.61 7.33
N THR A 187 -26.55 39.59 8.14
CA THR A 187 -25.80 39.73 9.38
C THR A 187 -24.43 39.05 9.26
N THR A 188 -23.51 39.29 10.20
CA THR A 188 -22.24 38.54 10.26
C THR A 188 -22.48 37.15 10.82
N ILE A 189 -21.62 36.19 10.46
CA ILE A 189 -21.77 34.83 10.98
C ILE A 189 -21.73 34.80 12.51
N ASP A 190 -20.85 35.61 13.11
CA ASP A 190 -20.67 35.70 14.55
C ASP A 190 -21.94 36.15 15.27
N ASN A 191 -22.64 37.16 14.74
CA ASN A 191 -23.88 37.66 15.34
C ASN A 191 -25.02 36.63 15.25
N ALA A 192 -25.08 35.85 14.16
CA ALA A 192 -26.03 34.75 14.07
C ALA A 192 -25.71 33.59 15.03
N VAL A 193 -24.43 33.27 15.22
CA VAL A 193 -23.99 32.31 16.23
C VAL A 193 -24.36 32.79 17.63
N GLU A 194 -24.14 34.06 17.94
CA GLU A 194 -24.51 34.67 19.22
C GLU A 194 -26.02 34.55 19.48
N LEU A 195 -26.86 34.86 18.49
CA LEU A 195 -28.33 34.71 18.56
C LEU A 195 -28.78 33.25 18.82
N LEU A 196 -28.05 32.26 18.28
CA LEU A 196 -28.31 30.83 18.53
C LEU A 196 -27.84 30.38 19.92
N GLN A 197 -26.77 30.99 20.44
CA GLN A 197 -26.20 30.69 21.76
C GLN A 197 -27.02 31.32 22.90
N LEU A 198 -27.52 32.54 22.73
CA LEU A 198 -28.33 33.27 23.71
C LEU A 198 -29.61 32.51 24.13
N ALA A 199 -30.13 31.66 23.25
CA ALA A 199 -31.28 30.83 23.52
C ALA A 199 -30.96 29.66 24.47
N LYS A 200 -31.27 29.80 25.76
CA LYS A 200 -30.95 28.79 26.80
C LYS A 200 -31.72 27.47 26.69
N LYS A 201 -32.99 27.48 26.27
CA LYS A 201 -33.85 26.27 26.25
C LYS A 201 -34.51 25.98 24.89
N LYS A 202 -34.76 27.01 24.07
CA LYS A 202 -35.53 26.93 22.83
C LYS A 202 -35.02 27.96 21.84
N VAL A 203 -34.86 27.56 20.58
CA VAL A 203 -34.56 28.43 19.44
C VAL A 203 -35.71 28.36 18.44
N THR A 204 -36.17 29.51 17.97
CA THR A 204 -37.13 29.60 16.86
C THR A 204 -36.40 30.09 15.61
N LEU A 205 -36.46 29.35 14.51
CA LEU A 205 -35.88 29.71 13.23
C LEU A 205 -36.99 29.98 12.22
N LEU A 206 -36.83 31.01 11.40
CA LEU A 206 -37.56 31.14 10.15
C LEU A 206 -36.60 30.79 9.03
N VAL A 207 -36.90 29.75 8.24
CA VAL A 207 -36.00 29.27 7.18
C VAL A 207 -36.70 29.21 5.83
N LEU A 208 -35.95 29.46 4.77
CA LEU A 208 -36.35 29.15 3.41
C LEU A 208 -35.80 27.77 3.04
N LYS A 209 -36.69 26.83 2.76
CA LYS A 209 -36.34 25.43 2.51
C LYS A 209 -35.59 25.26 1.19
N SER A 210 -34.56 24.42 1.19
CA SER A 210 -33.77 24.04 -0.02
C SER A 210 -33.21 25.24 -0.81
N ALA A 211 -33.05 26.38 -0.15
CA ALA A 211 -32.68 27.65 -0.78
C ALA A 211 -31.27 27.65 -1.37
N LEU A 212 -30.35 26.88 -0.79
CA LEU A 212 -28.96 26.82 -1.25
C LEU A 212 -28.86 26.29 -2.68
N GLN A 213 -29.59 25.23 -3.01
CA GLN A 213 -29.56 24.61 -4.34
C GLN A 213 -30.06 25.59 -5.41
N GLU A 214 -31.11 26.35 -5.11
CA GLU A 214 -31.64 27.37 -6.02
C GLU A 214 -30.71 28.60 -6.11
N THR A 215 -30.10 29.01 -5.00
CA THR A 215 -29.12 30.11 -4.98
C THR A 215 -27.86 29.74 -5.77
N VAL A 216 -27.34 28.53 -5.58
CA VAL A 216 -26.18 28.00 -6.32
C VAL A 216 -26.52 27.82 -7.79
N LYS A 217 -27.73 27.35 -8.13
CA LYS A 217 -28.21 27.29 -9.51
C LYS A 217 -28.24 28.68 -10.17
N LYS A 218 -28.84 29.68 -9.51
CA LYS A 218 -28.87 31.07 -9.98
C LYS A 218 -27.46 31.68 -10.08
N ALA A 219 -26.58 31.39 -9.12
CA ALA A 219 -25.19 31.83 -9.13
C ALA A 219 -24.39 31.18 -10.26
N ARG A 220 -24.62 29.90 -10.56
CA ARG A 220 -23.99 29.19 -11.70
C ARG A 220 -24.51 29.69 -13.04
N GLU A 221 -25.82 29.87 -13.18
CA GLU A 221 -26.44 30.48 -14.37
C GLU A 221 -25.90 31.90 -14.61
N GLY A 222 -25.72 32.70 -13.56
CA GLY A 222 -25.09 34.02 -13.63
C GLY A 222 -23.56 34.00 -13.83
N ALA A 223 -22.86 32.98 -13.30
CA ALA A 223 -21.41 32.82 -13.43
C ALA A 223 -20.98 32.50 -14.85
N VAL A 224 -21.75 31.65 -15.55
CA VAL A 224 -21.56 31.31 -16.97
C VAL A 224 -21.67 32.55 -17.86
N ASP A 225 -22.46 33.54 -17.46
CA ASP A 225 -22.58 34.83 -18.17
C ASP A 225 -21.51 35.87 -17.77
N SER A 226 -20.83 35.68 -16.63
CA SER A 226 -19.84 36.63 -16.10
C SER A 226 -18.42 36.41 -16.65
N VAL A 227 -18.11 35.19 -17.11
CA VAL A 227 -16.81 34.80 -17.67
C VAL A 227 -16.98 34.59 -19.17
N ARG A 228 -17.15 35.69 -19.92
CA ARG A 228 -17.33 35.62 -21.38
C ARG A 228 -16.02 35.74 -22.14
N GLY A 229 -15.76 34.77 -22.99
CA GLY A 229 -14.76 34.83 -24.05
C GLY A 229 -15.18 35.75 -25.20
N LYS A 230 -14.31 35.88 -26.20
CA LYS A 230 -14.61 36.68 -27.39
C LYS A 230 -15.62 35.95 -28.26
N GLU A 231 -16.78 36.56 -28.50
CA GLU A 231 -17.79 36.04 -29.43
C GLU A 231 -17.37 36.27 -30.89
N ILE A 232 -17.42 35.24 -31.71
CA ILE A 232 -17.06 35.26 -33.13
C ILE A 232 -18.12 34.52 -33.93
N VAL A 233 -18.48 35.05 -35.08
CA VAL A 233 -19.36 34.37 -36.05
C VAL A 233 -18.49 33.63 -37.06
N VAL A 234 -18.73 32.34 -37.23
CA VAL A 234 -18.03 31.48 -38.19
C VAL A 234 -19.04 30.90 -39.17
N GLU A 235 -18.80 31.03 -40.47
CA GLU A 235 -19.64 30.42 -41.50
C GLU A 235 -18.85 29.33 -42.23
N LEU A 236 -19.28 28.07 -42.08
CA LEU A 236 -18.65 26.93 -42.73
C LEU A 236 -19.55 26.40 -43.86
N LYS A 237 -18.97 26.22 -45.05
CA LYS A 237 -19.67 25.60 -46.18
C LYS A 237 -19.55 24.09 -46.11
N LYS A 238 -20.67 23.37 -46.14
CA LYS A 238 -20.70 21.90 -46.16
C LYS A 238 -20.09 21.40 -47.47
N SER A 239 -19.19 20.43 -47.39
CA SER A 239 -18.69 19.73 -48.58
C SER A 239 -19.65 18.58 -48.92
N ALA A 240 -19.95 18.37 -50.20
CA ALA A 240 -20.85 17.30 -50.66
C ALA A 240 -20.34 15.88 -50.30
N SER A 241 -19.04 15.73 -50.03
CA SER A 241 -18.40 14.46 -49.66
C SER A 241 -17.86 14.40 -48.23
N GLU A 242 -17.81 15.52 -47.50
CA GLU A 242 -17.24 15.61 -46.15
C GLU A 242 -18.10 16.50 -45.24
N GLY A 243 -18.46 16.02 -44.05
CA GLY A 243 -19.13 16.85 -43.04
C GLY A 243 -18.27 18.04 -42.57
N LEU A 244 -18.80 18.88 -41.68
CA LEU A 244 -18.14 20.13 -41.25
C LEU A 244 -16.76 19.95 -40.58
N GLY A 245 -16.41 18.73 -40.18
CA GLY A 245 -15.06 18.39 -39.74
C GLY A 245 -14.72 18.80 -38.31
N PHE A 246 -15.70 18.92 -37.42
CA PHE A 246 -15.49 19.12 -35.98
C PHE A 246 -16.54 18.33 -35.17
N ASN A 247 -16.21 18.00 -33.92
CA ASN A 247 -17.11 17.31 -32.97
C ASN A 247 -17.54 18.26 -31.87
N ILE A 248 -18.77 18.06 -31.37
CA ILE A 248 -19.33 18.80 -30.24
C ILE A 248 -19.68 17.85 -29.10
N ARG A 249 -19.50 18.30 -27.85
CA ARG A 249 -19.99 17.63 -26.62
C ARG A 249 -20.52 18.66 -25.64
N GLY A 250 -21.41 18.24 -24.76
CA GLY A 250 -22.04 19.10 -23.76
C GLY A 250 -23.48 19.42 -24.10
N GLY A 251 -24.08 20.36 -23.38
CA GLY A 251 -25.48 20.75 -23.53
C GLY A 251 -26.35 20.36 -22.34
N GLN A 252 -27.64 20.62 -22.44
CA GLN A 252 -28.57 20.40 -21.34
C GLN A 252 -28.67 18.90 -21.01
N GLY A 253 -28.33 18.51 -19.77
CA GLY A 253 -28.38 17.12 -19.29
C GLY A 253 -27.08 16.32 -19.43
N THR A 254 -26.09 16.82 -20.17
CA THR A 254 -24.75 16.21 -20.29
C THR A 254 -23.68 17.30 -20.26
N ASN A 255 -22.92 17.39 -19.17
CA ASN A 255 -21.90 18.43 -19.03
C ASN A 255 -20.55 17.92 -19.57
N TYR A 256 -20.02 18.55 -20.63
CA TYR A 256 -18.66 18.27 -21.13
C TYR A 256 -17.57 18.83 -20.20
N ILE A 257 -17.82 20.00 -19.61
CA ILE A 257 -17.03 20.56 -18.51
C ILE A 257 -17.90 20.50 -17.26
N ARG A 258 -17.37 19.91 -16.18
CA ARG A 258 -18.10 19.73 -14.90
C ARG A 258 -18.70 21.07 -14.44
N GLY A 259 -20.03 21.11 -14.30
CA GLY A 259 -20.78 22.30 -13.87
C GLY A 259 -21.11 23.33 -14.95
N HIS A 260 -20.80 23.09 -16.23
CA HIS A 260 -21.05 24.04 -17.33
C HIS A 260 -22.10 23.51 -18.33
N PRO A 261 -23.24 24.21 -18.55
CA PRO A 261 -24.36 23.73 -19.39
C PRO A 261 -24.13 23.91 -20.90
N GLY A 262 -22.89 24.19 -21.33
CA GLY A 262 -22.59 24.66 -22.69
C GLY A 262 -22.23 23.52 -23.65
N ILE A 263 -22.40 23.78 -24.94
CA ILE A 263 -21.95 22.87 -26.01
C ILE A 263 -20.58 23.34 -26.51
N PHE A 264 -19.59 22.47 -26.47
CA PHE A 264 -18.19 22.79 -26.77
C PHE A 264 -17.67 21.98 -27.95
N ILE A 265 -16.75 22.58 -28.70
CA ILE A 265 -15.99 21.90 -29.75
C ILE A 265 -14.89 21.09 -29.09
N THR A 266 -14.89 19.78 -29.27
CA THR A 266 -13.93 18.87 -28.60
C THR A 266 -12.78 18.44 -29.48
N SER A 267 -13.00 18.41 -30.80
CA SER A 267 -11.96 18.02 -31.75
C SER A 267 -12.28 18.54 -33.14
N ILE A 268 -11.23 18.78 -33.93
CA ILE A 268 -11.33 19.21 -35.32
C ILE A 268 -10.58 18.20 -36.20
N LYS A 269 -11.26 17.69 -37.23
CA LYS A 269 -10.72 16.70 -38.17
C LYS A 269 -9.69 17.36 -39.09
N ARG A 270 -8.44 16.89 -39.02
CA ARG A 270 -7.32 17.40 -39.84
C ARG A 270 -7.65 17.29 -41.33
N GLY A 271 -7.53 18.40 -42.06
CA GLY A 271 -7.88 18.49 -43.49
C GLY A 271 -9.37 18.65 -43.83
N GLY A 272 -10.27 18.56 -42.84
CA GLY A 272 -11.70 18.83 -43.02
C GLY A 272 -12.03 20.33 -43.13
N VAL A 273 -13.31 20.65 -43.40
CA VAL A 273 -13.78 22.03 -43.62
C VAL A 273 -13.39 22.97 -42.47
N ALA A 274 -13.70 22.62 -41.22
CA ALA A 274 -13.33 23.42 -40.04
C ALA A 274 -11.82 23.58 -39.85
N HIS A 275 -11.00 22.58 -40.22
CA HIS A 275 -9.54 22.69 -40.13
C HIS A 275 -8.95 23.59 -41.21
N LYS A 276 -9.51 23.57 -42.42
CA LYS A 276 -9.09 24.44 -43.53
C LYS A 276 -9.47 25.89 -43.30
N ASP A 277 -10.64 26.11 -42.71
CA ASP A 277 -11.12 27.43 -42.32
C ASP A 277 -10.28 28.01 -41.15
N GLY A 278 -9.84 27.15 -40.23
CA GLY A 278 -8.87 27.49 -39.18
C GLY A 278 -9.41 28.42 -38.08
N THR A 279 -10.67 28.84 -38.18
CA THR A 279 -11.28 29.74 -37.20
C THR A 279 -11.77 29.02 -35.96
N LEU A 280 -12.17 27.75 -36.02
CA LEU A 280 -12.59 26.95 -34.86
C LEU A 280 -11.39 26.32 -34.17
N GLN A 281 -11.46 26.18 -32.84
CA GLN A 281 -10.48 25.43 -32.04
C GLN A 281 -11.18 24.54 -31.00
N PRO A 282 -10.55 23.42 -30.59
CA PRO A 282 -11.01 22.68 -29.42
C PRO A 282 -11.06 23.59 -28.18
N GLY A 283 -12.15 23.52 -27.41
CA GLY A 283 -12.39 24.36 -26.24
C GLY A 283 -13.24 25.61 -26.50
N ASP A 284 -13.59 25.90 -27.76
CA ASP A 284 -14.58 26.92 -28.11
C ASP A 284 -16.01 26.45 -27.74
N ARG A 285 -16.84 27.35 -27.23
CA ARG A 285 -18.26 27.07 -26.94
C ARG A 285 -19.14 27.57 -28.07
N ILE A 286 -20.21 26.85 -28.40
CA ILE A 286 -21.22 27.27 -29.38
C ILE A 286 -22.38 27.92 -28.64
N LEU A 287 -22.70 29.14 -29.04
CA LEU A 287 -23.80 29.94 -28.50
C LEU A 287 -25.04 29.84 -29.41
N GLU A 288 -24.84 29.97 -30.72
CA GLU A 288 -25.93 29.85 -31.70
C GLU A 288 -25.52 29.04 -32.93
N MET A 289 -26.49 28.37 -33.55
CA MET A 289 -26.36 27.64 -34.81
C MET A 289 -27.46 28.08 -35.78
N ASN A 290 -27.08 28.72 -36.88
CA ASN A 290 -27.99 29.29 -37.88
C ASN A 290 -29.07 30.22 -37.29
N GLY A 291 -28.70 30.99 -36.25
CA GLY A 291 -29.62 31.89 -35.54
C GLY A 291 -30.52 31.19 -34.52
N VAL A 292 -30.33 29.89 -34.26
CA VAL A 292 -30.96 29.16 -33.16
C VAL A 292 -30.02 29.16 -31.97
N ASP A 293 -30.48 29.66 -30.82
CA ASP A 293 -29.75 29.61 -29.57
C ASP A 293 -29.62 28.16 -29.08
N VAL A 294 -28.37 27.71 -28.89
CA VAL A 294 -28.05 26.34 -28.45
C VAL A 294 -27.44 26.30 -27.04
N ARG A 295 -27.46 27.42 -26.30
CA ARG A 295 -26.83 27.52 -24.96
C ARG A 295 -27.45 26.58 -23.92
N ASN A 296 -28.73 26.26 -24.07
CA ASN A 296 -29.52 25.43 -23.16
C ASN A 296 -30.29 24.35 -23.93
N VAL A 297 -29.63 23.71 -24.89
CA VAL A 297 -30.22 22.66 -25.72
C VAL A 297 -29.45 21.35 -25.48
N PRO A 298 -30.10 20.18 -25.44
CA PRO A 298 -29.39 18.90 -25.33
C PRO A 298 -28.55 18.64 -26.58
N GLN A 299 -27.47 17.87 -26.42
CA GLN A 299 -26.43 17.69 -27.46
C GLN A 299 -27.01 17.20 -28.80
N ASP A 300 -27.94 16.25 -28.74
CA ASP A 300 -28.60 15.64 -29.90
C ASP A 300 -29.43 16.65 -30.69
N ALA A 301 -30.14 17.55 -30.01
CA ALA A 301 -30.91 18.61 -30.65
C ALA A 301 -30.00 19.63 -31.36
N ALA A 302 -28.85 19.98 -30.79
CA ALA A 302 -27.87 20.84 -31.47
C ALA A 302 -27.26 20.17 -32.71
N VAL A 303 -26.98 18.86 -32.66
CA VAL A 303 -26.55 18.08 -33.82
C VAL A 303 -27.63 18.08 -34.92
N GLN A 304 -28.91 17.98 -34.55
CA GLN A 304 -30.02 18.06 -35.52
C GLN A 304 -30.10 19.43 -36.20
N VAL A 305 -29.84 20.54 -35.48
CA VAL A 305 -29.82 21.90 -36.06
C VAL A 305 -28.72 22.03 -37.12
N VAL A 306 -27.54 21.44 -36.88
CA VAL A 306 -26.46 21.38 -37.88
C VAL A 306 -26.84 20.53 -39.08
N ASN A 307 -27.44 19.36 -38.85
CA ASN A 307 -27.78 18.42 -39.91
C ASN A 307 -28.88 18.96 -40.83
N ARG A 308 -29.84 19.72 -40.30
CA ARG A 308 -30.92 20.36 -41.08
C ARG A 308 -30.50 21.64 -41.81
N ALA A 309 -29.32 22.17 -41.52
CA ALA A 309 -28.79 23.32 -42.24
C ALA A 309 -28.53 23.00 -43.73
N GLY A 310 -28.68 23.98 -44.62
CA GLY A 310 -28.35 23.84 -46.05
C GLY A 310 -26.85 23.79 -46.32
N ASP A 311 -26.42 24.35 -47.46
CA ASP A 311 -25.03 24.31 -47.94
C ASP A 311 -24.02 25.07 -47.06
N SER A 312 -24.46 25.93 -46.14
CA SER A 312 -23.62 26.58 -45.14
C SER A 312 -24.21 26.51 -43.74
N VAL A 313 -23.32 26.52 -42.73
CA VAL A 313 -23.66 26.56 -41.30
C VAL A 313 -22.99 27.76 -40.68
N LYS A 314 -23.79 28.65 -40.12
CA LYS A 314 -23.36 29.83 -39.39
C LYS A 314 -23.38 29.54 -37.89
N LEU A 315 -22.23 29.64 -37.23
CA LEU A 315 -22.05 29.39 -35.81
C LEU A 315 -21.69 30.70 -35.12
N LEU A 316 -22.40 31.06 -34.05
CA LEU A 316 -21.90 32.03 -33.08
C LEU A 316 -21.15 31.24 -32.02
N ILE A 317 -19.84 31.47 -31.91
CA ILE A 317 -18.97 30.78 -30.98
C ILE A 317 -18.36 31.75 -29.98
N GLU A 318 -18.03 31.24 -28.82
CA GLU A 318 -17.27 31.91 -27.77
C GLU A 318 -15.87 31.28 -27.70
N LYS A 319 -14.85 32.09 -27.97
CA LYS A 319 -13.46 31.64 -28.04
C LYS A 319 -12.86 31.29 -26.68
N ASN A 320 -12.13 30.18 -26.62
CA ASN A 320 -11.41 29.70 -25.42
C ASN A 320 -12.28 29.59 -24.16
N ALA A 321 -13.60 29.40 -24.35
CA ALA A 321 -14.58 29.36 -23.26
C ALA A 321 -14.23 28.28 -22.22
N GLU A 322 -13.72 27.13 -22.66
CA GLU A 322 -13.27 26.05 -21.77
C GLU A 322 -12.17 26.48 -20.80
N GLU A 323 -11.12 27.14 -21.31
CA GLU A 323 -9.96 27.56 -20.50
C GLU A 323 -10.31 28.73 -19.57
N LEU A 324 -11.16 29.65 -20.05
CA LEU A 324 -11.64 30.78 -19.26
C LEU A 324 -12.51 30.31 -18.07
N PHE A 325 -13.40 29.35 -18.31
CA PHE A 325 -14.21 28.78 -17.23
C PHE A 325 -13.36 28.02 -16.21
N LYS A 326 -12.40 27.20 -16.66
CA LYS A 326 -11.48 26.45 -15.79
C LYS A 326 -10.63 27.35 -14.87
N LYS A 327 -10.35 28.60 -15.28
CA LYS A 327 -9.61 29.59 -14.47
C LYS A 327 -10.50 30.45 -13.57
N SER A 328 -11.83 30.30 -13.66
CA SER A 328 -12.76 31.10 -12.88
C SER A 328 -12.88 30.62 -11.43
N GLU A 329 -13.21 31.55 -10.53
CA GLU A 329 -13.51 31.25 -9.11
C GLU A 329 -14.69 30.27 -8.95
N PHE A 330 -15.48 30.09 -10.01
CA PHE A 330 -16.66 29.22 -10.06
C PHE A 330 -16.35 27.76 -10.45
N PHE A 331 -15.17 27.46 -11.02
CA PHE A 331 -14.78 26.09 -11.42
C PHE A 331 -14.67 25.15 -10.20
N ASN A 332 -14.22 25.68 -9.06
CA ASN A 332 -14.07 24.95 -7.81
C ASN A 332 -15.34 24.94 -6.94
N LEU A 333 -16.41 25.63 -7.34
CA LEU A 333 -17.70 25.57 -6.64
C LEU A 333 -18.42 24.27 -6.99
N ASN A 334 -17.99 23.16 -6.38
CA ASN A 334 -18.74 21.90 -6.39
C ASN A 334 -19.19 21.54 -4.97
N PHE A 335 -20.52 21.54 -4.78
CA PHE A 335 -21.20 21.01 -3.60
C PHE A 335 -21.98 19.70 -3.88
N ASP A 336 -21.93 19.15 -5.11
CA ASP A 336 -22.85 18.07 -5.52
C ASP A 336 -22.18 16.77 -6.01
N GLU A 337 -20.88 16.58 -5.86
CA GLU A 337 -20.26 15.24 -5.99
C GLU A 337 -19.16 15.13 -4.94
N GLU A 338 -19.40 14.29 -3.93
CA GLU A 338 -18.43 14.04 -2.87
C GLU A 338 -17.12 13.53 -3.47
N ASP A 339 -15.98 13.97 -2.93
CA ASP A 339 -14.67 13.46 -3.34
C ASP A 339 -14.57 11.97 -3.00
N MET A 340 -14.78 11.12 -4.01
CA MET A 340 -14.71 9.65 -3.90
C MET A 340 -13.27 9.12 -4.01
N SER A 341 -12.25 9.97 -4.08
CA SER A 341 -10.84 9.52 -4.06
C SER A 341 -10.33 9.23 -2.64
N GLY A 342 -10.96 9.84 -1.63
CA GLY A 342 -10.67 9.68 -0.21
C GLY A 342 -11.43 8.54 0.47
N GLU A 343 -11.55 8.61 1.80
CA GLU A 343 -12.26 7.61 2.63
C GLU A 343 -13.72 7.43 2.22
N LYS A 344 -14.40 8.50 1.76
CA LYS A 344 -15.77 8.41 1.23
C LYS A 344 -15.89 7.47 0.03
N GLY A 345 -14.82 7.32 -0.75
CA GLY A 345 -14.72 6.35 -1.83
C GLY A 345 -14.77 4.89 -1.41
N CYS A 346 -14.66 4.61 -0.11
CA CYS A 346 -14.79 3.27 0.47
C CYS A 346 -16.23 2.91 0.82
N TYR A 347 -17.20 3.79 0.54
CA TYR A 347 -18.62 3.56 0.80
C TYR A 347 -19.41 3.48 -0.51
N PHE A 348 -20.57 2.85 -0.46
CA PHE A 348 -21.59 2.92 -1.52
C PHE A 348 -22.08 4.37 -1.68
N ARG A 349 -22.82 4.65 -2.75
CA ARG A 349 -23.35 6.00 -3.02
C ARG A 349 -24.25 6.57 -1.92
N ASP A 350 -24.75 5.71 -1.02
CA ASP A 350 -25.54 6.14 0.14
C ASP A 350 -24.70 6.66 1.32
N GLY A 351 -23.37 6.52 1.26
CA GLY A 351 -22.44 6.94 2.31
C GLY A 351 -22.56 6.16 3.61
N LYS A 352 -23.22 5.00 3.61
CA LYS A 352 -23.44 4.17 4.80
C LYS A 352 -22.80 2.81 4.69
N ARG A 353 -22.97 2.12 3.57
CA ARG A 353 -22.48 0.75 3.41
C ARG A 353 -21.04 0.75 2.94
N ASN A 354 -20.16 0.08 3.69
CA ASN A 354 -18.74 -0.06 3.34
C ASN A 354 -18.55 -1.00 2.15
N ILE A 355 -17.59 -0.70 1.29
CA ILE A 355 -17.14 -1.58 0.22
C ILE A 355 -16.09 -2.53 0.78
N ASP A 356 -16.48 -3.78 1.01
CA ASP A 356 -15.59 -4.81 1.56
C ASP A 356 -14.78 -5.51 0.45
N PHE A 357 -15.27 -5.53 -0.79
CA PHE A 357 -14.54 -6.11 -1.92
C PHE A 357 -14.97 -5.47 -3.25
N VAL A 358 -14.09 -5.52 -4.27
CA VAL A 358 -14.40 -5.08 -5.63
C VAL A 358 -14.08 -6.18 -6.63
N LEU A 359 -15.04 -6.50 -7.52
CA LEU A 359 -14.86 -7.37 -8.67
C LEU A 359 -14.83 -6.53 -9.94
N VAL A 360 -13.90 -6.82 -10.86
CA VAL A 360 -13.71 -6.02 -12.07
C VAL A 360 -13.73 -6.90 -13.31
N TYR A 361 -14.44 -6.49 -14.36
CA TYR A 361 -14.32 -7.06 -15.71
C TYR A 361 -14.34 -5.96 -16.78
N GLU A 362 -13.68 -6.20 -17.91
CA GLU A 362 -13.50 -5.22 -18.98
C GLU A 362 -14.27 -5.64 -20.24
N GLU A 363 -15.22 -4.83 -20.70
CA GLU A 363 -15.92 -5.00 -21.98
C GLU A 363 -15.18 -4.21 -23.07
N GLY A 364 -14.34 -4.90 -23.86
CA GLY A 364 -13.56 -4.30 -24.95
C GLY A 364 -14.32 -4.19 -26.29
N GLU A 365 -13.64 -3.70 -27.33
CA GLU A 365 -14.20 -3.61 -28.70
C GLU A 365 -14.52 -4.99 -29.32
N LYS A 366 -13.82 -6.05 -28.90
CA LYS A 366 -14.09 -7.41 -29.37
C LYS A 366 -15.16 -8.06 -28.49
N PRO A 367 -16.19 -8.71 -29.08
CA PRO A 367 -17.19 -9.41 -28.31
C PRO A 367 -16.53 -10.54 -27.49
N GLU A 368 -16.80 -10.54 -26.18
CA GLU A 368 -16.32 -11.58 -25.28
C GLU A 368 -16.95 -12.95 -25.62
N PRO A 369 -16.28 -14.06 -25.26
CA PRO A 369 -16.88 -15.38 -25.36
C PRO A 369 -18.21 -15.44 -24.58
N PRO A 370 -19.30 -15.97 -25.17
CA PRO A 370 -20.60 -16.02 -24.47
C PRO A 370 -20.56 -16.85 -23.18
N ASP A 371 -19.62 -17.80 -23.08
CA ASP A 371 -19.37 -18.59 -21.87
C ASP A 371 -18.98 -17.71 -20.66
N PHE A 372 -18.23 -16.62 -20.87
CA PHE A 372 -17.78 -15.74 -19.79
C PHE A 372 -18.97 -15.02 -19.14
N THR A 373 -19.87 -14.48 -19.96
CA THR A 373 -21.09 -13.83 -19.50
C THR A 373 -21.98 -14.79 -18.71
N ILE A 374 -22.14 -16.03 -19.20
CA ILE A 374 -22.94 -17.06 -18.50
C ILE A 374 -22.32 -17.42 -17.15
N LYS A 375 -20.99 -17.60 -17.10
CA LYS A 375 -20.26 -17.89 -15.86
C LYS A 375 -20.41 -16.75 -14.85
N ARG A 376 -20.25 -15.48 -15.27
CA ARG A 376 -20.45 -14.31 -14.39
C ARG A 376 -21.88 -14.22 -13.87
N GLN A 377 -22.88 -14.39 -14.73
CA GLN A 377 -24.29 -14.35 -14.31
C GLN A 377 -24.60 -15.41 -13.25
N ARG A 378 -24.21 -16.66 -13.48
CA ARG A 378 -24.40 -17.75 -12.50
C ARG A 378 -23.68 -17.49 -11.19
N TYR A 379 -22.46 -16.97 -11.26
CA TYR A 379 -21.69 -16.63 -10.07
C TYR A 379 -22.38 -15.53 -9.25
N MET A 380 -22.78 -14.43 -9.89
CA MET A 380 -23.48 -13.32 -9.24
C MET A 380 -24.85 -13.73 -8.67
N GLU A 381 -25.59 -14.60 -9.36
CA GLU A 381 -26.84 -15.15 -8.83
C GLU A 381 -26.61 -15.98 -7.55
N ASN A 382 -25.54 -16.76 -7.50
CA ASN A 382 -25.21 -17.54 -6.31
C ASN A 382 -24.67 -16.67 -5.17
N LEU A 383 -23.93 -15.61 -5.47
CA LEU A 383 -23.51 -14.64 -4.46
C LEU A 383 -24.70 -13.89 -3.84
N LYS A 384 -25.70 -13.51 -4.64
CA LYS A 384 -26.94 -12.90 -4.13
C LYS A 384 -27.72 -13.82 -3.18
N LYS A 385 -27.65 -15.15 -3.37
CA LYS A 385 -28.24 -16.12 -2.42
C LYS A 385 -27.55 -16.12 -1.06
N SER A 386 -26.29 -15.67 -1.00
CA SER A 386 -25.53 -15.52 0.24
C SER A 386 -25.81 -14.19 0.95
N GLN A 387 -26.83 -13.45 0.51
CA GLN A 387 -27.27 -12.17 1.10
C GLN A 387 -26.23 -11.05 1.03
N LEU A 388 -25.23 -11.16 0.16
CA LEU A 388 -24.32 -10.05 -0.14
C LEU A 388 -25.04 -8.95 -0.91
N GLU A 389 -24.65 -7.72 -0.63
CA GLU A 389 -25.16 -6.54 -1.32
C GLU A 389 -24.16 -6.02 -2.35
N PHE A 390 -24.67 -5.58 -3.50
CA PHE A 390 -23.84 -5.19 -4.63
C PHE A 390 -24.24 -3.83 -5.19
N GLU A 391 -23.25 -3.04 -5.60
CA GLU A 391 -23.41 -1.81 -6.37
C GLU A 391 -22.47 -1.85 -7.57
N GLU A 392 -23.00 -1.59 -8.76
CA GLU A 392 -22.22 -1.61 -10.00
C GLU A 392 -21.92 -0.18 -10.47
N GLU A 393 -20.66 0.07 -10.81
CA GLU A 393 -20.19 1.28 -11.47
C GLU A 393 -19.56 0.95 -12.80
N ILE A 394 -19.75 1.83 -13.78
CA ILE A 394 -19.19 1.66 -15.11
C ILE A 394 -18.29 2.85 -15.38
N SER A 395 -17.00 2.59 -15.53
CA SER A 395 -16.03 3.56 -16.04
C SER A 395 -15.84 3.34 -17.54
N GLN A 396 -15.77 4.42 -18.32
CA GLN A 396 -15.68 4.35 -19.77
C GLN A 396 -14.36 4.94 -20.25
N ASP A 397 -13.48 4.08 -20.78
CA ASP A 397 -12.19 4.44 -21.36
C ASP A 397 -12.27 4.54 -22.89
N GLU A 398 -11.24 5.11 -23.53
CA GLU A 398 -11.12 5.16 -25.00
C GLU A 398 -11.17 3.77 -25.68
N LYS A 399 -10.98 2.67 -24.92
CA LYS A 399 -10.84 1.29 -25.42
C LYS A 399 -11.99 0.34 -25.07
N GLY A 400 -12.95 0.77 -24.25
CA GLY A 400 -14.00 -0.11 -23.74
C GLY A 400 -14.64 0.40 -22.44
N LYS A 401 -15.53 -0.41 -21.88
CA LYS A 401 -16.16 -0.17 -20.58
C LYS A 401 -15.53 -1.06 -19.53
N ILE A 402 -15.26 -0.51 -18.35
CA ILE A 402 -14.78 -1.25 -17.20
C ILE A 402 -15.91 -1.27 -16.17
N HIS A 403 -16.31 -2.47 -15.78
CA HIS A 403 -17.37 -2.68 -14.80
C HIS A 403 -16.74 -2.97 -13.44
N PHE A 404 -17.09 -2.17 -12.44
CA PHE A 404 -16.70 -2.32 -11.05
C PHE A 404 -17.90 -2.73 -10.22
N ILE A 405 -17.89 -3.95 -9.72
CA ILE A 405 -18.92 -4.48 -8.83
C ILE A 405 -18.40 -4.36 -7.40
N LYS A 406 -18.96 -3.43 -6.63
CA LYS A 406 -18.68 -3.23 -5.22
C LYS A 406 -19.49 -4.23 -4.41
N CYS A 407 -18.88 -4.86 -3.42
CA CYS A 407 -19.47 -5.87 -2.56
C CYS A 407 -19.51 -5.36 -1.13
N HIS A 408 -20.66 -5.49 -0.47
CA HIS A 408 -20.86 -5.18 0.95
C HIS A 408 -21.40 -6.42 1.68
N VAL A 409 -20.85 -6.70 2.85
CA VAL A 409 -21.28 -7.76 3.76
C VAL A 409 -22.19 -7.14 4.85
N PRO A 410 -23.50 -7.44 4.85
CA PRO A 410 -24.41 -6.94 5.87
C PRO A 410 -24.06 -7.45 7.28
N TRP A 411 -24.55 -6.74 8.30
CA TRP A 411 -24.28 -7.05 9.71
C TRP A 411 -24.69 -8.47 10.10
N GLU A 412 -25.84 -8.96 9.64
CA GLU A 412 -26.32 -10.30 9.95
C GLU A 412 -25.42 -11.40 9.35
N VAL A 413 -24.92 -11.14 8.14
CA VAL A 413 -23.97 -12.04 7.46
C VAL A 413 -22.63 -12.02 8.20
N MET A 414 -22.17 -10.84 8.64
CA MET A 414 -20.97 -10.72 9.46
C MET A 414 -21.07 -11.51 10.76
N LEU A 415 -22.18 -11.41 11.50
CA LEU A 415 -22.38 -12.17 12.75
C LEU A 415 -22.32 -13.68 12.53
N PHE A 416 -22.97 -14.16 11.47
CA PHE A 416 -22.97 -15.58 11.12
C PHE A 416 -21.56 -16.06 10.78
N TYR A 417 -20.87 -15.37 9.86
CA TYR A 417 -19.54 -15.78 9.44
C TYR A 417 -18.46 -15.55 10.51
N ALA A 418 -18.61 -14.56 11.39
CA ALA A 418 -17.68 -14.34 12.50
C ALA A 418 -17.72 -15.52 13.50
N GLU A 419 -18.90 -16.08 13.77
CA GLU A 419 -19.02 -17.28 14.61
C GLU A 419 -18.53 -18.53 13.87
N GLU A 420 -18.93 -18.69 12.61
CA GLU A 420 -18.50 -19.80 11.75
C GLU A 420 -16.97 -19.82 11.65
N LEU A 421 -16.33 -18.67 11.36
CA LEU A 421 -14.87 -18.52 11.20
C LEU A 421 -14.12 -18.43 12.54
N SER A 422 -14.82 -18.56 13.66
CA SER A 422 -14.25 -18.51 15.01
C SER A 422 -13.43 -17.26 15.30
N PHE A 423 -13.95 -16.08 14.92
CA PHE A 423 -13.29 -14.81 15.23
C PHE A 423 -13.09 -14.63 16.73
N ARG A 424 -12.05 -13.87 17.09
CA ARG A 424 -11.72 -13.54 18.48
C ARG A 424 -12.28 -12.17 18.82
N ALA A 425 -13.18 -12.10 19.79
CA ALA A 425 -13.87 -10.89 20.18
C ALA A 425 -13.38 -10.32 21.52
N PRO A 426 -13.32 -8.99 21.68
CA PRO A 426 -12.76 -8.33 22.86
C PRO A 426 -13.69 -8.45 24.09
N LEU A 427 -13.15 -8.93 25.21
CA LEU A 427 -13.82 -8.99 26.51
C LEU A 427 -13.40 -7.87 27.46
N LYS A 428 -12.09 -7.62 27.59
CA LYS A 428 -11.53 -6.59 28.48
C LYS A 428 -10.30 -5.94 27.83
N GLN A 429 -10.09 -4.63 28.01
CA GLN A 429 -8.85 -4.00 27.54
C GLN A 429 -7.67 -4.36 28.47
N ARG A 430 -6.51 -4.70 27.90
CA ARG A 430 -5.27 -4.92 28.65
C ARG A 430 -4.66 -3.56 29.02
N THR A 431 -4.34 -3.37 30.30
CA THR A 431 -3.80 -2.10 30.84
C THR A 431 -2.27 -2.08 30.98
N GLY A 432 -1.59 -3.22 30.75
CA GLY A 432 -0.14 -3.33 30.86
C GLY A 432 0.58 -2.64 29.70
N VAL A 433 1.69 -1.94 30.00
CA VAL A 433 2.54 -1.35 28.96
C VAL A 433 3.37 -2.45 28.28
N LYS A 434 3.27 -2.57 26.95
CA LYS A 434 4.15 -3.42 26.14
C LYS A 434 5.58 -2.85 26.16
N ILE A 435 6.42 -3.25 27.12
CA ILE A 435 7.82 -2.79 27.19
C ILE A 435 8.72 -3.74 26.40
N ASN A 436 9.36 -3.21 25.35
CA ASN A 436 10.37 -3.95 24.59
C ASN A 436 11.62 -4.23 25.44
N TRP A 437 12.33 -5.35 25.19
CA TRP A 437 13.54 -5.69 25.95
C TRP A 437 14.63 -4.62 25.88
N THR A 438 14.86 -4.03 24.71
CA THR A 438 15.79 -2.91 24.52
C THR A 438 15.36 -1.67 25.29
N GLU A 439 14.06 -1.40 25.36
CA GLU A 439 13.50 -0.31 26.16
C GLU A 439 13.65 -0.59 27.66
N LYS A 440 13.44 -1.83 28.12
CA LYS A 440 13.72 -2.26 29.50
C LYS A 440 15.20 -2.07 29.84
N MET A 441 16.10 -2.42 28.94
CA MET A 441 17.55 -2.25 29.11
C MET A 441 17.97 -0.78 29.12
N MET A 442 17.53 0.02 28.15
CA MET A 442 17.87 1.44 28.03
C MET A 442 17.26 2.27 29.18
N LYS A 443 16.05 1.93 29.62
CA LYS A 443 15.42 2.50 30.82
C LYS A 443 16.21 2.14 32.07
N LYS A 444 16.70 0.89 32.20
CA LYS A 444 17.60 0.47 33.28
C LYS A 444 18.93 1.24 33.24
N LEU A 445 19.43 1.58 32.05
CA LEU A 445 20.64 2.37 31.83
C LEU A 445 20.41 3.89 31.83
N HIS A 446 19.18 4.37 32.03
CA HIS A 446 18.78 5.79 31.99
C HIS A 446 19.17 6.52 30.68
N LEU A 447 19.24 5.82 29.55
CA LEU A 447 19.57 6.38 28.24
C LEU A 447 18.29 6.60 27.40
N PRO A 448 18.15 7.74 26.68
CA PRO A 448 17.04 7.93 25.75
C PRO A 448 17.14 6.90 24.62
N ASN A 449 16.01 6.31 24.21
CA ASN A 449 15.97 5.31 23.16
C ASN A 449 15.85 5.97 21.76
N PRO A 450 16.92 6.05 20.95
CA PRO A 450 16.87 6.69 19.64
C PRO A 450 16.02 5.92 18.62
N PHE A 451 15.79 4.63 18.86
CA PHE A 451 15.03 3.74 17.96
C PHE A 451 13.51 3.86 18.15
N LYS A 452 13.06 4.37 19.31
CA LYS A 452 11.63 4.54 19.60
C LYS A 452 11.04 5.68 18.75
N ASN A 453 9.81 5.46 18.30
CA ASN A 453 8.98 6.46 17.65
C ASN A 453 7.56 6.33 18.22
N GLU A 454 6.95 7.44 18.61
CA GLU A 454 5.55 7.44 19.04
C GLU A 454 4.67 7.56 17.80
N VAL A 455 3.96 6.48 17.50
CA VAL A 455 3.08 6.40 16.33
C VAL A 455 1.65 6.70 16.79
N PRO A 456 0.95 7.65 16.14
CA PRO A 456 -0.43 7.98 16.50
C PRO A 456 -1.38 6.80 16.26
N ASP A 457 -2.56 6.86 16.88
CA ASP A 457 -3.67 5.90 16.69
C ASP A 457 -3.25 4.42 16.83
N ALA A 458 -2.44 4.10 17.84
CA ALA A 458 -2.09 2.72 18.15
C ALA A 458 -3.35 1.89 18.46
N PRO A 459 -3.52 0.71 17.85
CA PRO A 459 -4.68 -0.12 18.10
C PRO A 459 -4.69 -0.58 19.56
N PRO A 460 -5.85 -0.52 20.25
CA PRO A 460 -5.97 -0.96 21.63
C PRO A 460 -5.73 -2.47 21.75
N ASP A 461 -5.04 -2.88 22.82
CA ASP A 461 -4.79 -4.28 23.15
C ASP A 461 -5.91 -4.84 24.03
N TYR A 462 -6.56 -5.91 23.58
CA TYR A 462 -7.67 -6.54 24.28
C TYR A 462 -7.32 -7.96 24.70
N PHE A 463 -7.90 -8.36 25.82
CA PHE A 463 -8.13 -9.74 26.17
C PHE A 463 -9.36 -10.23 25.39
N THR A 464 -9.19 -11.27 24.55
CA THR A 464 -10.20 -11.77 23.62
C THR A 464 -10.60 -13.23 23.91
N THR A 465 -11.73 -13.66 23.34
CA THR A 465 -12.19 -15.06 23.34
C THR A 465 -12.93 -15.36 22.05
N GLN A 466 -13.23 -16.63 21.75
CA GLN A 466 -14.04 -17.02 20.60
C GLN A 466 -15.40 -16.30 20.61
N PHE A 467 -15.73 -15.68 19.48
CA PHE A 467 -16.96 -14.95 19.25
C PHE A 467 -18.17 -15.89 19.24
N LYS A 468 -19.27 -15.44 19.84
CA LYS A 468 -20.56 -16.14 19.84
C LYS A 468 -21.66 -15.12 19.63
N ALA A 469 -22.43 -15.26 18.55
CA ALA A 469 -23.44 -14.25 18.19
C ALA A 469 -24.51 -14.12 19.29
N ASN A 470 -24.87 -15.22 19.96
CA ASN A 470 -25.84 -15.22 21.05
C ASN A 470 -25.37 -14.51 22.34
N LYS A 471 -24.06 -14.22 22.46
CA LYS A 471 -23.44 -13.56 23.62
C LYS A 471 -22.85 -12.19 23.25
N LEU A 472 -23.29 -11.60 22.13
CA LEU A 472 -22.79 -10.33 21.61
C LEU A 472 -22.68 -9.22 22.67
N HIS A 473 -23.70 -9.07 23.52
CA HIS A 473 -23.75 -8.06 24.60
C HIS A 473 -22.66 -8.19 25.68
N LYS A 474 -21.91 -9.30 25.71
CA LYS A 474 -20.80 -9.51 26.65
C LYS A 474 -19.47 -8.95 26.13
N PHE A 475 -19.39 -8.63 24.83
CA PHE A 475 -18.17 -8.13 24.20
C PHE A 475 -18.13 -6.60 24.23
N ILE A 476 -16.92 -6.04 24.30
CA ILE A 476 -16.71 -4.60 24.29
C ILE A 476 -17.13 -4.03 22.93
N ASN A 477 -17.71 -2.83 22.94
CA ASN A 477 -18.19 -2.11 21.75
C ASN A 477 -19.31 -2.82 20.98
N SER A 478 -20.00 -3.80 21.58
CA SER A 478 -21.14 -4.49 20.96
C SER A 478 -22.30 -3.56 20.59
N ASP A 479 -22.33 -2.36 21.16
CA ASP A 479 -23.38 -1.35 20.97
C ASP A 479 -23.19 -0.52 19.69
N ASP A 480 -22.04 -0.62 18.99
CA ASP A 480 -21.75 0.08 17.73
C ASP A 480 -21.53 -0.92 16.57
N PRO A 481 -22.61 -1.35 15.88
CA PRO A 481 -22.52 -2.32 14.79
C PRO A 481 -21.68 -1.86 13.59
N ASP A 482 -21.58 -0.55 13.37
CA ASP A 482 -20.90 0.02 12.19
C ASP A 482 -19.37 -0.10 12.32
N HIS A 483 -18.83 -0.08 13.55
CA HIS A 483 -17.39 -0.12 13.84
C HIS A 483 -16.94 -1.33 14.66
N TYR A 484 -17.85 -2.23 15.04
CA TYR A 484 -17.51 -3.41 15.84
C TYR A 484 -16.52 -4.35 15.12
N PHE A 485 -16.84 -4.71 13.87
CA PHE A 485 -15.92 -5.49 13.04
C PHE A 485 -14.95 -4.57 12.32
N THR A 486 -13.68 -4.92 12.41
CA THR A 486 -12.61 -4.23 11.71
C THR A 486 -12.73 -4.44 10.20
N ASP A 487 -12.17 -3.51 9.43
CA ASP A 487 -12.16 -3.61 7.97
C ASP A 487 -11.40 -4.88 7.49
N THR A 488 -10.34 -5.29 8.17
CA THR A 488 -9.64 -6.57 7.88
C THR A 488 -10.51 -7.80 8.14
N GLU A 489 -11.32 -7.81 9.19
CA GLU A 489 -12.29 -8.88 9.45
C GLU A 489 -13.39 -8.93 8.41
N ARG A 490 -13.91 -7.76 7.99
CA ARG A 490 -14.95 -7.66 6.95
C ARG A 490 -14.45 -8.15 5.59
N THR A 491 -13.26 -7.70 5.17
CA THR A 491 -12.64 -8.15 3.92
C THR A 491 -12.33 -9.67 3.94
N ARG A 492 -11.98 -10.23 5.11
CA ARG A 492 -11.78 -11.68 5.30
C ARG A 492 -13.08 -12.46 5.10
N VAL A 493 -14.19 -12.02 5.70
CA VAL A 493 -15.52 -12.64 5.49
C VAL A 493 -15.93 -12.55 4.02
N ALA A 494 -15.76 -11.39 3.39
CA ALA A 494 -16.06 -11.20 1.98
C ALA A 494 -15.24 -12.16 1.09
N SER A 495 -13.94 -12.30 1.37
CA SER A 495 -13.06 -13.23 0.66
C SER A 495 -13.52 -14.67 0.78
N GLU A 496 -13.86 -15.13 1.99
CA GLU A 496 -14.35 -16.49 2.22
C GLU A 496 -15.62 -16.80 1.39
N ILE A 497 -16.56 -15.86 1.35
CA ILE A 497 -17.80 -16.03 0.57
C ILE A 497 -17.48 -16.08 -0.94
N LEU A 498 -16.58 -15.21 -1.41
CA LEU A 498 -16.20 -15.14 -2.83
C LEU A 498 -15.41 -16.39 -3.26
N GLU A 499 -14.54 -16.94 -2.42
CA GLU A 499 -13.73 -18.11 -2.73
C GLU A 499 -14.51 -19.43 -2.68
N THR A 500 -15.56 -19.51 -1.86
CA THR A 500 -16.40 -20.70 -1.71
C THR A 500 -17.58 -20.74 -2.69
N ALA A 501 -18.00 -19.59 -3.22
CA ALA A 501 -19.13 -19.49 -4.12
C ALA A 501 -18.93 -20.30 -5.42
N CYS A 502 -19.94 -21.11 -5.76
CA CYS A 502 -19.92 -21.94 -6.97
C CYS A 502 -20.45 -21.16 -8.18
N TYR A 503 -19.89 -21.34 -9.37
CA TYR A 503 -20.44 -20.80 -10.64
C TYR A 503 -20.82 -21.90 -11.64
N GLY A 504 -20.39 -23.14 -11.39
CA GLY A 504 -20.67 -24.28 -12.26
C GLY A 504 -20.75 -25.61 -11.51
N LYS A 505 -20.27 -26.68 -12.14
CA LYS A 505 -20.30 -28.04 -11.56
C LYS A 505 -19.21 -28.18 -10.50
N ARG A 506 -19.62 -28.43 -9.24
CA ARG A 506 -18.70 -28.70 -8.12
C ARG A 506 -17.67 -29.79 -8.43
N GLN A 507 -18.10 -30.88 -9.09
CA GLN A 507 -17.23 -32.01 -9.47
C GLN A 507 -16.08 -31.63 -10.42
N LYS A 508 -16.19 -30.50 -11.13
CA LYS A 508 -15.13 -29.95 -12.00
C LYS A 508 -14.28 -28.87 -11.30
N GLY A 509 -14.55 -28.60 -10.03
CA GLY A 509 -13.92 -27.51 -9.27
C GLY A 509 -14.29 -26.11 -9.77
N GLU A 510 -15.43 -25.93 -10.45
CA GLU A 510 -15.92 -24.65 -10.97
C GLU A 510 -16.48 -23.77 -9.83
N ILE A 511 -15.58 -23.34 -8.95
CA ILE A 511 -15.85 -22.59 -7.73
C ILE A 511 -14.80 -21.48 -7.53
N GLY A 512 -15.18 -20.44 -6.79
CA GLY A 512 -14.29 -19.39 -6.29
C GLY A 512 -13.93 -18.31 -7.31
N ILE A 513 -13.74 -17.09 -6.80
CA ILE A 513 -13.35 -15.93 -7.60
C ILE A 513 -11.95 -16.09 -8.24
N ASN A 514 -10.99 -16.66 -7.51
CA ASN A 514 -9.61 -16.81 -7.98
C ASN A 514 -9.51 -17.59 -9.29
N ARG A 515 -10.36 -18.61 -9.47
CA ARG A 515 -10.40 -19.37 -10.72
C ARG A 515 -11.01 -18.56 -11.87
N LEU A 516 -12.06 -17.79 -11.60
CA LEU A 516 -12.67 -16.91 -12.61
C LEU A 516 -11.71 -15.81 -13.06
N VAL A 517 -10.88 -15.28 -12.15
CA VAL A 517 -9.81 -14.32 -12.50
C VAL A 517 -8.74 -15.00 -13.35
N ASN A 518 -8.28 -16.20 -12.97
CA ASN A 518 -7.29 -16.96 -13.74
C ASN A 518 -7.79 -17.39 -15.14
N GLU A 519 -9.09 -17.67 -15.29
CA GLU A 519 -9.73 -17.96 -16.58
C GLU A 519 -9.96 -16.70 -17.43
N GLY A 520 -9.76 -15.49 -16.87
CA GLY A 520 -9.99 -14.22 -17.54
C GLY A 520 -11.46 -13.79 -17.61
N VAL A 521 -12.35 -14.43 -16.84
CA VAL A 521 -13.78 -14.08 -16.75
C VAL A 521 -13.99 -12.77 -15.98
N TYR A 522 -13.23 -12.61 -14.89
CA TYR A 522 -13.00 -11.33 -14.23
C TYR A 522 -11.55 -10.91 -14.47
N SER A 523 -11.32 -9.61 -14.60
CA SER A 523 -9.99 -9.04 -14.74
C SER A 523 -9.26 -8.91 -13.41
N ALA A 524 -9.99 -8.67 -12.31
CA ALA A 524 -9.43 -8.59 -10.96
C ALA A 524 -10.51 -8.76 -9.89
N ALA A 525 -10.07 -9.14 -8.69
CA ALA A 525 -10.85 -9.09 -7.45
C ALA A 525 -9.92 -8.68 -6.30
N TYR A 526 -10.28 -7.65 -5.53
CA TYR A 526 -9.42 -7.13 -4.45
C TYR A 526 -10.20 -6.32 -3.40
N PRO A 527 -9.72 -6.28 -2.14
CA PRO A 527 -10.18 -5.32 -1.14
C PRO A 527 -9.63 -3.92 -1.41
N LEU A 528 -10.32 -2.88 -0.92
CA LEU A 528 -9.89 -1.49 -1.07
C LEU A 528 -8.89 -1.08 0.02
N HIS A 529 -8.01 -0.14 -0.31
CA HIS A 529 -7.32 0.64 0.73
C HIS A 529 -8.25 1.74 1.26
N VAL A 530 -8.09 2.06 2.55
CA VAL A 530 -8.97 3.00 3.29
C VAL A 530 -8.84 4.45 2.81
N GLY A 531 -7.83 4.81 2.01
CA GLY A 531 -7.66 6.17 1.50
C GLY A 531 -6.35 6.38 0.72
N PRO A 532 -6.03 7.64 0.36
CA PRO A 532 -4.77 7.98 -0.29
C PRO A 532 -3.59 7.75 0.67
N ALA A 533 -2.44 7.41 0.11
CA ALA A 533 -1.21 7.23 0.88
C ALA A 533 -0.51 8.57 1.20
N GLU A 534 -0.75 9.61 0.40
CA GLU A 534 -0.15 10.94 0.54
C GLU A 534 -0.75 11.71 1.71
N LEU A 535 0.08 12.50 2.40
CA LEU A 535 -0.35 13.34 3.50
C LEU A 535 -1.24 14.50 3.01
N PRO A 536 -2.23 14.95 3.81
CA PRO A 536 -3.07 16.08 3.44
C PRO A 536 -2.27 17.38 3.20
N PRO A 537 -2.68 18.23 2.25
CA PRO A 537 -2.05 19.53 2.01
C PRO A 537 -2.06 20.39 3.28
N GLY A 538 -0.93 20.96 3.66
CA GLY A 538 -0.81 21.83 4.83
C GLY A 538 -0.54 21.13 6.16
N TYR A 539 -0.39 19.80 6.19
CA TYR A 539 -0.02 19.04 7.40
C TYR A 539 1.26 19.56 8.09
N HIS A 540 2.20 20.13 7.31
CA HIS A 540 3.44 20.72 7.84
C HIS A 540 3.42 22.28 7.95
N GLN A 541 2.33 22.96 7.59
CA GLN A 541 2.31 24.43 7.39
C GLN A 541 1.33 25.22 8.28
N GLY A 542 0.58 24.57 9.18
CA GLY A 542 -0.41 25.24 10.06
C GLY A 542 0.18 25.87 11.34
N PRO A 543 -0.32 27.03 11.81
CA PRO A 543 0.03 27.63 13.11
C PRO A 543 -0.61 26.92 14.33
N HIS A 544 -1.55 26.02 14.09
CA HIS A 544 -2.05 25.04 15.05
C HIS A 544 -1.50 23.68 14.59
N GLY A 545 -0.79 22.98 15.47
CA GLY A 545 0.08 21.85 15.14
C GLY A 545 -0.64 20.58 14.62
N PRO A 546 0.03 19.42 14.61
CA PRO A 546 -0.48 18.13 14.09
C PRO A 546 -1.74 17.57 14.80
N GLU A 547 -2.34 18.27 15.75
CA GLU A 547 -3.36 17.75 16.67
C GLU A 547 -4.80 17.79 16.11
N GLU A 548 -5.10 18.57 15.06
CA GLU A 548 -6.48 18.65 14.50
C GLU A 548 -6.71 17.77 13.26
N ILE A 549 -5.67 17.33 12.55
CA ILE A 549 -5.79 16.52 11.33
C ILE A 549 -5.61 15.04 11.67
N LYS A 550 -6.72 14.31 11.81
CA LYS A 550 -6.69 12.84 11.95
C LYS A 550 -6.21 12.20 10.65
N LEU A 551 -5.13 11.42 10.73
CA LEU A 551 -4.57 10.70 9.59
C LEU A 551 -5.29 9.36 9.39
N ASN A 552 -5.39 8.92 8.13
CA ASN A 552 -5.86 7.58 7.82
C ASN A 552 -4.74 6.55 8.10
N MET A 553 -5.10 5.28 8.29
CA MET A 553 -4.13 4.23 8.64
C MET A 553 -3.03 4.05 7.58
N ARG A 554 -3.36 4.23 6.29
CA ARG A 554 -2.40 4.13 5.19
C ARG A 554 -1.36 5.25 5.22
N GLN A 555 -1.77 6.47 5.54
CA GLN A 555 -0.89 7.64 5.73
C GLN A 555 0.03 7.46 6.93
N ILE A 556 -0.50 6.91 8.04
CA ILE A 556 0.30 6.57 9.23
C ILE A 556 1.39 5.56 8.84
N LEU A 557 1.02 4.48 8.15
CA LEU A 557 1.98 3.49 7.68
C LEU A 557 3.01 4.09 6.71
N LYS A 558 2.62 4.97 5.79
CA LYS A 558 3.58 5.65 4.91
C LYS A 558 4.59 6.51 5.68
N GLU A 559 4.12 7.32 6.63
CA GLU A 559 4.96 8.30 7.33
C GLU A 559 5.87 7.67 8.40
N TYR A 560 5.36 6.66 9.11
CA TYR A 560 6.06 6.06 10.26
C TYR A 560 6.76 4.74 9.94
N TRP A 561 6.46 4.12 8.78
CA TRP A 561 7.06 2.85 8.38
C TRP A 561 7.68 2.91 6.97
N GLY A 562 6.91 3.33 5.96
CA GLY A 562 7.30 3.46 4.54
C GLY A 562 8.33 4.54 4.20
N ARG A 563 8.54 5.50 5.11
CA ARG A 563 9.45 6.63 4.87
C ARG A 563 10.91 6.19 4.93
N TRP A 564 11.63 6.43 3.83
CA TRP A 564 13.06 6.14 3.68
C TRP A 564 13.93 6.79 4.78
N GLY A 565 13.56 7.99 5.24
CA GLY A 565 14.24 8.69 6.35
C GLY A 565 14.10 8.03 7.73
N ALA A 566 13.17 7.08 7.90
CA ALA A 566 12.90 6.40 9.16
C ALA A 566 13.69 5.09 9.35
N TRP A 567 14.78 4.87 8.60
CA TRP A 567 15.56 3.62 8.58
C TRP A 567 16.01 3.11 9.96
N LEU A 568 16.36 3.99 10.91
CA LEU A 568 16.75 3.63 12.28
C LEU A 568 15.57 3.46 13.26
N LYS A 569 14.31 3.66 12.87
CA LYS A 569 13.16 3.58 13.78
C LYS A 569 12.57 2.18 13.82
N TYR A 570 12.03 1.78 14.99
CA TYR A 570 11.30 0.53 15.13
C TYR A 570 10.08 0.47 14.21
N GLN A 571 9.75 -0.74 13.78
CA GLN A 571 8.60 -1.01 12.93
C GLN A 571 7.30 -1.01 13.75
N PRO A 572 6.22 -0.37 13.29
CA PRO A 572 4.92 -0.37 13.96
C PRO A 572 4.14 -1.66 13.65
N LEU A 573 4.57 -2.79 14.24
CA LEU A 573 4.03 -4.12 13.93
C LEU A 573 2.52 -4.23 14.17
N ASP A 574 2.00 -3.61 15.23
CA ASP A 574 0.57 -3.64 15.54
C ASP A 574 -0.27 -2.93 14.46
N HIS A 575 0.19 -1.79 13.92
CA HIS A 575 -0.46 -1.08 12.81
C HIS A 575 -0.37 -1.88 11.49
N ILE A 576 0.77 -2.52 11.23
CA ILE A 576 0.96 -3.35 10.03
C ILE A 576 -0.02 -4.52 10.06
N ARG A 577 -0.11 -5.23 11.19
CA ARG A 577 -1.11 -6.29 11.39
C ARG A 577 -2.53 -5.77 11.20
N TRP A 578 -2.86 -4.66 11.84
CA TRP A 578 -4.22 -4.10 11.80
C TRP A 578 -4.67 -3.77 10.38
N TYR A 579 -3.75 -3.40 9.49
CA TYR A 579 -4.07 -3.01 8.12
C TYR A 579 -3.97 -4.15 7.09
N PHE A 580 -2.92 -4.97 7.19
CA PHE A 580 -2.59 -6.01 6.20
C PHE A 580 -2.86 -7.45 6.68
N GLY A 581 -3.15 -7.64 7.97
CA GLY A 581 -3.34 -8.96 8.59
C GLY A 581 -2.07 -9.56 9.19
N GLU A 582 -2.26 -10.68 9.89
CA GLU A 582 -1.21 -11.35 10.66
C GLU A 582 -0.09 -11.91 9.78
N LYS A 583 -0.40 -12.44 8.58
CA LYS A 583 0.59 -13.05 7.67
C LYS A 583 1.66 -12.06 7.19
N ILE A 584 1.28 -10.83 6.85
CA ILE A 584 2.24 -9.77 6.49
C ILE A 584 2.91 -9.21 7.75
N GLY A 585 2.17 -9.09 8.85
CA GLY A 585 2.72 -8.67 10.14
C GLY A 585 3.88 -9.56 10.61
N ILE A 586 3.72 -10.88 10.56
CA ILE A 586 4.73 -11.82 11.08
C ILE A 586 6.01 -11.82 10.24
N TYR A 587 5.88 -11.61 8.92
CA TYR A 587 7.03 -11.43 8.02
C TYR A 587 7.89 -10.23 8.45
N PHE A 588 7.29 -9.05 8.64
CA PHE A 588 8.04 -7.88 9.06
C PHE A 588 8.55 -7.98 10.49
N ALA A 589 7.85 -8.71 11.37
CA ALA A 589 8.33 -9.03 12.71
C ALA A 589 9.58 -9.91 12.68
N TRP A 590 9.60 -10.93 11.80
CA TRP A 590 10.74 -11.82 11.56
C TRP A 590 11.91 -11.06 10.94
N LEU A 591 11.66 -10.33 9.85
CA LEU A 591 12.68 -9.55 9.15
C LEU A 591 13.31 -8.50 10.07
N GLY A 592 12.51 -7.84 10.90
CA GLY A 592 12.99 -6.89 11.90
C GLY A 592 13.86 -7.55 12.98
N GLN A 593 13.46 -8.72 13.47
CA GLN A 593 14.26 -9.48 14.45
C GLN A 593 15.57 -9.97 13.84
N TYR A 594 15.52 -10.54 12.64
CA TYR A 594 16.68 -11.01 11.89
C TYR A 594 17.69 -9.87 11.66
N THR A 595 17.21 -8.72 11.19
CA THR A 595 18.04 -7.52 10.99
C THR A 595 18.69 -7.04 12.29
N ALA A 596 17.96 -7.03 13.40
CA ALA A 596 18.52 -6.65 14.70
C ALA A 596 19.60 -7.64 15.17
N TRP A 597 19.39 -8.95 14.96
CA TRP A 597 20.36 -9.97 15.34
C TRP A 597 21.59 -10.01 14.45
N LEU A 598 21.51 -9.53 13.21
CA LEU A 598 22.66 -9.37 12.31
C LEU A 598 23.65 -8.29 12.76
N ILE A 599 23.26 -7.37 13.65
CA ILE A 599 24.16 -6.33 14.18
C ILE A 599 25.38 -6.97 14.86
N MET A 600 25.18 -7.99 15.70
CA MET A 600 26.24 -8.67 16.44
C MET A 600 27.31 -9.31 15.54
N PRO A 601 26.96 -10.22 14.59
CA PRO A 601 27.92 -10.79 13.66
C PRO A 601 28.52 -9.74 12.73
N SER A 602 27.77 -8.70 12.31
CA SER A 602 28.33 -7.62 11.49
C SER A 602 29.48 -6.90 12.19
N VAL A 603 29.32 -6.57 13.47
CA VAL A 603 30.38 -5.90 14.25
C VAL A 603 31.58 -6.83 14.44
N VAL A 604 31.36 -8.08 14.85
CA VAL A 604 32.46 -9.04 15.06
C VAL A 604 33.18 -9.34 13.74
N GLY A 605 32.46 -9.52 12.64
CA GLY A 605 33.01 -9.76 11.30
C GLY A 605 33.85 -8.60 10.78
N LEU A 606 33.40 -7.35 11.01
CA LEU A 606 34.20 -6.16 10.71
C LEU A 606 35.50 -6.12 11.54
N LEU A 607 35.44 -6.44 12.83
CA LEU A 607 36.64 -6.50 13.68
C LEU A 607 37.64 -7.58 13.21
N VAL A 608 37.13 -8.75 12.80
CA VAL A 608 37.95 -9.84 12.24
C VAL A 608 38.60 -9.43 10.92
N PHE A 609 37.86 -8.75 10.05
CA PHE A 609 38.40 -8.24 8.80
C PHE A 609 39.46 -7.15 9.05
N MET A 610 39.20 -6.22 9.97
CA MET A 610 40.17 -5.20 10.38
C MET A 610 41.43 -5.82 10.99
N TYR A 611 41.31 -6.88 11.80
CA TYR A 611 42.44 -7.65 12.28
C TYR A 611 43.28 -8.24 11.12
N GLY A 612 42.63 -8.79 10.09
CA GLY A 612 43.28 -9.27 8.88
C GLY A 612 44.07 -8.17 8.17
N VAL A 613 43.49 -6.97 8.03
CA VAL A 613 44.15 -5.80 7.42
C VAL A 613 45.36 -5.36 8.25
N LEU A 614 45.21 -5.24 9.56
CA LEU A 614 46.29 -4.79 10.46
C LEU A 614 47.44 -5.81 10.55
N THR A 615 47.16 -7.10 10.43
CA THR A 615 48.15 -8.18 10.56
C THR A 615 48.65 -8.73 9.22
N ILE A 616 48.30 -8.11 8.09
CA ILE A 616 48.65 -8.60 6.74
C ILE A 616 50.17 -8.71 6.50
N ASN A 617 50.96 -7.88 7.18
CA ASN A 617 52.43 -7.90 7.15
C ASN A 617 53.05 -8.56 8.41
N GLY A 618 52.25 -9.23 9.22
CA GLY A 618 52.69 -9.88 10.46
C GLY A 618 53.17 -11.32 10.27
N GLY A 619 53.71 -11.91 11.35
CA GLY A 619 54.27 -13.27 11.34
C GLY A 619 53.25 -14.39 11.04
N ALA A 620 51.96 -14.18 11.33
CA ALA A 620 50.90 -15.13 10.99
C ALA A 620 50.70 -15.30 9.47
N ASN A 621 51.10 -14.31 8.66
CA ASN A 621 51.05 -14.35 7.20
C ASN A 621 52.43 -14.67 6.57
N LYS A 622 53.35 -15.25 7.35
CA LYS A 622 54.71 -15.54 6.89
C LYS A 622 54.77 -16.32 5.57
N PRO A 623 53.95 -17.35 5.31
CA PRO A 623 53.98 -18.06 4.03
C PRO A 623 53.73 -17.16 2.81
N ALA A 624 52.81 -16.19 2.88
CA ALA A 624 52.58 -15.26 1.79
C ALA A 624 53.68 -14.21 1.68
N LEU A 625 54.24 -13.76 2.82
CA LEU A 625 55.39 -12.85 2.84
C LEU A 625 56.64 -13.52 2.25
N ASP A 626 56.87 -14.79 2.55
CA ASP A 626 57.95 -15.59 1.98
C ASP A 626 57.81 -15.65 0.45
N MET A 627 56.61 -15.90 -0.09
CA MET A 627 56.36 -15.86 -1.55
C MET A 627 56.74 -14.52 -2.19
N CYS A 628 56.62 -13.41 -1.44
CA CYS A 628 56.95 -12.06 -1.91
C CYS A 628 58.42 -11.68 -1.71
N ASN A 629 59.07 -12.21 -0.67
CA ASN A 629 60.41 -11.80 -0.25
C ASN A 629 61.51 -12.64 -0.91
N PHE A 630 61.21 -13.88 -1.33
CA PHE A 630 62.19 -14.70 -2.03
C PHE A 630 62.50 -14.15 -3.43
N PRO A 631 63.75 -14.28 -3.91
CA PRO A 631 64.13 -13.89 -5.28
C PRO A 631 63.26 -14.59 -6.33
N LYS A 632 63.02 -13.91 -7.45
CA LYS A 632 62.34 -14.49 -8.62
C LYS A 632 63.00 -15.80 -9.04
N TRP A 633 62.20 -16.76 -9.48
CA TRP A 633 62.60 -18.12 -9.90
C TRP A 633 63.15 -19.04 -8.81
N THR A 634 63.02 -18.69 -7.52
CA THR A 634 63.37 -19.61 -6.41
C THR A 634 62.44 -20.83 -6.35
N PHE A 635 61.15 -20.63 -6.67
CA PHE A 635 60.12 -21.68 -6.67
C PHE A 635 59.45 -21.77 -8.05
N PRO A 636 60.06 -22.48 -9.03
CA PRO A 636 59.45 -22.72 -10.32
C PRO A 636 58.27 -23.70 -10.19
N MET A 637 57.08 -23.29 -10.59
CA MET A 637 55.84 -24.04 -10.47
C MET A 637 55.45 -24.74 -11.77
N CYS A 638 54.87 -25.93 -11.66
CA CYS A 638 54.48 -26.73 -12.81
C CYS A 638 53.37 -26.07 -13.63
N PRO A 639 53.34 -26.29 -14.96
CA PRO A 639 52.36 -25.67 -15.84
C PRO A 639 50.93 -26.13 -15.53
N ALA A 640 50.00 -25.19 -15.57
CA ALA A 640 48.57 -25.41 -15.31
C ALA A 640 47.84 -26.12 -16.46
N CYS A 641 48.46 -26.24 -17.65
CA CYS A 641 47.88 -26.92 -18.80
C CYS A 641 48.89 -27.85 -19.50
N GLU A 642 48.39 -28.84 -20.25
CA GLU A 642 49.21 -29.87 -20.90
C GLU A 642 49.91 -29.39 -22.19
N VAL A 643 49.29 -28.47 -22.94
CA VAL A 643 49.81 -28.00 -24.23
C VAL A 643 49.83 -26.47 -24.24
N GLY A 644 51.01 -25.89 -24.50
CA GLY A 644 51.18 -24.43 -24.65
C GLY A 644 51.45 -23.65 -23.35
N CYS A 645 51.47 -24.31 -22.18
CA CYS A 645 51.84 -23.67 -20.92
C CYS A 645 53.31 -23.89 -20.56
N ALA A 646 54.00 -22.82 -20.15
CA ALA A 646 55.35 -22.88 -19.61
C ALA A 646 55.34 -22.98 -18.07
N VAL A 647 56.49 -23.38 -17.52
CA VAL A 647 56.77 -23.27 -16.08
C VAL A 647 56.65 -21.80 -15.66
N TRP A 648 56.03 -21.54 -14.52
CA TRP A 648 55.77 -20.18 -14.03
C TRP A 648 56.36 -19.95 -12.65
N ASP A 649 56.71 -18.71 -12.32
CA ASP A 649 57.33 -18.35 -11.05
C ASP A 649 56.29 -18.03 -9.97
N LEU A 650 56.38 -18.68 -8.81
CA LEU A 650 55.44 -18.50 -7.70
C LEU A 650 55.36 -17.03 -7.21
N HIS A 651 56.46 -16.28 -7.31
CA HIS A 651 56.51 -14.86 -6.93
C HIS A 651 55.45 -14.03 -7.66
N THR A 652 55.03 -14.41 -8.88
CA THR A 652 53.97 -13.70 -9.63
C THR A 652 52.59 -13.75 -8.95
N ALA A 653 52.38 -14.71 -8.03
CA ALA A 653 51.15 -14.87 -7.29
C ALA A 653 51.15 -14.21 -5.89
N CYS A 654 52.27 -13.58 -5.48
CA CYS A 654 52.44 -12.94 -4.16
C CYS A 654 51.27 -12.02 -3.77
N SER A 655 50.83 -11.13 -4.68
CA SER A 655 49.73 -10.19 -4.40
C SER A 655 48.42 -10.92 -4.05
N ARG A 656 48.09 -11.98 -4.80
CA ARG A 656 46.89 -12.81 -4.55
C ARG A 656 47.00 -13.57 -3.24
N ALA A 657 48.17 -14.15 -2.94
CA ALA A 657 48.41 -14.86 -1.68
C ALA A 657 48.32 -13.91 -0.47
N LYS A 658 48.86 -12.69 -0.59
CA LYS A 658 48.77 -11.66 0.46
C LYS A 658 47.33 -11.21 0.72
N HIS A 659 46.54 -11.03 -0.33
CA HIS A 659 45.12 -10.67 -0.21
C HIS A 659 44.28 -11.82 0.36
N ALA A 660 44.64 -13.08 0.10
CA ALA A 660 43.92 -14.24 0.63
C ALA A 660 43.93 -14.30 2.16
N TYR A 661 44.99 -13.80 2.82
CA TYR A 661 45.06 -13.71 4.29
C TYR A 661 43.98 -12.82 4.92
N LEU A 662 43.41 -11.86 4.18
CA LEU A 662 42.28 -11.07 4.68
C LEU A 662 41.05 -11.93 4.99
N PHE A 663 40.91 -13.06 4.29
CA PHE A 663 39.79 -13.99 4.41
C PHE A 663 40.16 -15.30 5.13
N ASP A 664 41.42 -15.73 5.06
CA ASP A 664 41.94 -16.92 5.76
C ASP A 664 42.97 -16.52 6.83
N ASN A 665 42.48 -16.07 7.98
CA ASN A 665 43.31 -15.74 9.15
C ASN A 665 42.80 -16.46 10.40
N PRO A 666 43.61 -16.60 11.47
CA PRO A 666 43.19 -17.34 12.65
C PRO A 666 41.90 -16.85 13.30
N MET A 667 41.58 -15.55 13.19
CA MET A 667 40.35 -14.98 13.75
C MET A 667 39.09 -15.37 12.95
N THR A 668 39.20 -15.76 11.68
CA THR A 668 38.04 -16.22 10.90
C THR A 668 37.54 -17.59 11.36
N VAL A 669 38.42 -18.43 11.90
CA VAL A 669 38.05 -19.70 12.55
C VAL A 669 37.23 -19.44 13.81
N ALA A 670 37.70 -18.53 14.67
CA ALA A 670 36.96 -18.12 15.88
C ALA A 670 35.60 -17.50 15.52
N TYR A 671 35.56 -16.72 14.44
CA TYR A 671 34.34 -16.11 13.94
C TYR A 671 33.34 -17.15 13.41
N ALA A 672 33.80 -18.18 12.70
CA ALA A 672 32.93 -19.26 12.25
C ALA A 672 32.27 -20.01 13.42
N ILE A 673 33.01 -20.27 14.51
CA ILE A 673 32.45 -20.82 15.76
C ILE A 673 31.36 -19.91 16.32
N PHE A 674 31.65 -18.61 16.43
CA PHE A 674 30.71 -17.62 16.93
C PHE A 674 29.41 -17.60 16.10
N VAL A 675 29.52 -17.62 14.77
CA VAL A 675 28.35 -17.59 13.87
C VAL A 675 27.54 -18.88 13.92
N SER A 676 28.19 -20.04 14.10
CA SER A 676 27.50 -21.31 14.32
C SER A 676 26.61 -21.28 15.57
N PHE A 677 27.11 -20.71 16.69
CA PHE A 677 26.28 -20.51 17.89
C PHE A 677 25.22 -19.43 17.70
N TRP A 678 25.57 -18.32 17.07
CA TRP A 678 24.65 -17.23 16.77
C TRP A 678 23.44 -17.70 15.96
N ALA A 679 23.65 -18.56 14.95
CA ALA A 679 22.57 -19.05 14.09
C ALA A 679 21.54 -19.86 14.89
N VAL A 680 22.01 -20.74 15.79
CA VAL A 680 21.13 -21.53 16.66
C VAL A 680 20.42 -20.63 17.67
N PHE A 681 21.13 -19.71 18.33
CA PHE A 681 20.52 -18.78 19.28
C PHE A 681 19.48 -17.88 18.63
N PHE A 682 19.75 -17.37 17.43
CA PHE A 682 18.79 -16.56 16.70
C PHE A 682 17.46 -17.31 16.52
N LEU A 683 17.51 -18.58 16.12
CA LEU A 683 16.30 -19.39 15.91
C LEU A 683 15.56 -19.68 17.22
N GLU A 684 16.27 -20.02 18.30
CA GLU A 684 15.63 -20.25 19.60
C GLU A 684 14.97 -18.98 20.15
N PHE A 685 15.60 -17.82 20.01
CA PHE A 685 15.00 -16.55 20.40
C PHE A 685 13.86 -16.12 19.45
N TRP A 686 13.88 -16.54 18.18
CA TRP A 686 12.77 -16.34 17.27
C TRP A 686 11.55 -17.15 17.72
N LYS A 687 11.68 -18.46 17.99
CA LYS A 687 10.56 -19.30 18.49
C LYS A 687 9.83 -18.66 19.66
N ARG A 688 10.58 -18.17 20.65
CA ARG A 688 10.02 -17.50 21.84
C ARG A 688 9.26 -16.21 21.50
N LYS A 689 9.80 -15.42 20.57
CA LYS A 689 9.18 -14.17 20.10
C LYS A 689 7.95 -14.45 19.26
N GLU A 690 8.00 -15.46 18.40
CA GLU A 690 6.90 -15.95 17.57
C GLU A 690 5.71 -16.37 18.43
N VAL A 691 5.91 -17.20 19.45
CA VAL A 691 4.82 -17.58 20.38
C VAL A 691 4.25 -16.36 21.12
N THR A 692 5.10 -15.42 21.52
CA THR A 692 4.65 -14.18 22.18
C THR A 692 3.77 -13.34 21.25
N ILE A 693 4.17 -13.20 19.99
CA ILE A 693 3.42 -12.47 18.97
C ILE A 693 2.14 -13.22 18.61
N GLY A 694 2.21 -14.54 18.41
CA GLY A 694 1.05 -15.37 18.08
C GLY A 694 -0.03 -15.32 19.16
N TYR A 695 0.37 -15.26 20.43
CA TYR A 695 -0.55 -14.98 21.54
C TYR A 695 -1.11 -13.55 21.51
N GLN A 696 -0.26 -12.52 21.37
CA GLN A 696 -0.72 -11.13 21.29
C GLN A 696 -1.64 -10.88 20.09
N TRP A 697 -1.51 -11.71 19.05
CA TRP A 697 -2.28 -11.63 17.84
C TRP A 697 -3.46 -12.61 17.78
N ASP A 698 -3.73 -13.31 18.87
CA ASP A 698 -4.85 -14.25 19.01
C ASP A 698 -4.90 -15.33 17.92
N VAL A 699 -3.74 -15.71 17.37
CA VAL A 699 -3.57 -16.74 16.34
C VAL A 699 -2.88 -18.00 16.86
N LEU A 700 -2.55 -18.04 18.16
CA LEU A 700 -2.01 -19.24 18.80
C LEU A 700 -3.02 -20.41 18.65
N GLU A 701 -2.55 -21.58 18.23
CA GLU A 701 -3.34 -22.81 18.02
C GLU A 701 -4.36 -22.74 16.86
N PHE A 702 -4.31 -21.70 16.01
CA PHE A 702 -5.23 -21.52 14.88
C PHE A 702 -5.21 -22.69 13.88
N GLU A 703 -4.04 -23.22 13.53
CA GLU A 703 -3.91 -24.26 12.51
C GLU A 703 -4.51 -25.61 12.92
N GLU A 704 -4.42 -25.95 14.21
CA GLU A 704 -4.91 -27.23 14.72
C GLU A 704 -6.41 -27.20 15.02
N GLU A 705 -6.92 -26.10 15.59
CA GLU A 705 -8.30 -26.01 16.07
C GLU A 705 -9.28 -25.38 15.07
N GLU A 706 -8.84 -24.45 14.22
CA GLU A 706 -9.74 -23.56 13.47
C GLU A 706 -9.58 -23.62 11.92
N GLU A 707 -8.48 -24.15 11.37
CA GLU A 707 -8.22 -24.14 9.93
C GLU A 707 -9.11 -25.14 9.15
N ARG A 708 -9.79 -24.63 8.10
CA ARG A 708 -10.73 -25.40 7.29
C ARG A 708 -10.11 -26.01 6.03
N PRO A 709 -10.78 -27.01 5.42
CA PRO A 709 -10.41 -27.47 4.09
C PRO A 709 -10.53 -26.35 3.05
N ARG A 710 -9.51 -26.21 2.21
CA ARG A 710 -9.52 -25.26 1.09
C ARG A 710 -10.74 -25.45 0.19
N PRO A 711 -11.32 -24.39 -0.39
CA PRO A 711 -12.48 -24.50 -1.27
C PRO A 711 -12.28 -25.51 -2.41
N THR A 712 -11.14 -25.42 -3.11
CA THR A 712 -10.80 -26.32 -4.22
C THR A 712 -10.71 -27.78 -3.80
N PHE A 713 -10.16 -28.06 -2.61
CA PHE A 713 -10.11 -29.39 -2.05
C PHE A 713 -11.52 -29.89 -1.72
N ALA A 714 -12.33 -29.06 -1.06
CA ALA A 714 -13.71 -29.39 -0.69
C ALA A 714 -14.59 -29.72 -1.91
N ALA A 715 -14.38 -29.06 -3.05
CA ALA A 715 -15.14 -29.31 -4.27
C ALA A 715 -14.70 -30.57 -5.04
N LEU A 716 -13.41 -30.88 -5.04
CA LEU A 716 -12.82 -31.99 -5.81
C LEU A 716 -12.66 -33.28 -5.01
N ALA A 717 -12.81 -33.23 -3.68
CA ALA A 717 -12.73 -34.40 -2.83
C ALA A 717 -13.76 -35.46 -3.25
N PRO A 718 -13.33 -36.72 -3.47
CA PRO A 718 -14.21 -37.78 -3.95
C PRO A 718 -15.10 -38.39 -2.86
N ALA A 719 -14.78 -38.14 -1.58
CA ALA A 719 -15.46 -38.72 -0.43
C ALA A 719 -15.68 -37.66 0.66
N VAL A 720 -16.50 -37.99 1.66
CA VAL A 720 -16.72 -37.21 2.87
C VAL A 720 -16.52 -38.17 4.04
N GLU A 721 -15.78 -37.74 5.07
CA GLU A 721 -15.48 -38.54 6.26
C GLU A 721 -15.81 -37.71 7.52
N ARG A 722 -16.13 -38.38 8.63
CA ARG A 722 -16.40 -37.70 9.89
C ARG A 722 -15.07 -37.35 10.56
N ASN A 723 -14.80 -36.06 10.77
CA ASN A 723 -13.61 -35.60 11.47
C ASN A 723 -13.62 -36.17 12.91
N PRO A 724 -12.54 -36.85 13.36
CA PRO A 724 -12.49 -37.46 14.69
C PRO A 724 -12.42 -36.45 15.84
N ILE A 725 -12.02 -35.20 15.57
CA ILE A 725 -11.86 -34.13 16.55
C ILE A 725 -13.15 -33.32 16.65
N THR A 726 -13.59 -32.71 15.54
CA THR A 726 -14.77 -31.82 15.52
C THR A 726 -16.08 -32.61 15.46
N GLY A 727 -16.05 -33.87 15.04
CA GLY A 727 -17.24 -34.69 14.84
C GLY A 727 -18.09 -34.30 13.62
N LEU A 728 -17.67 -33.30 12.84
CA LEU A 728 -18.34 -32.81 11.63
C LEU A 728 -18.00 -33.67 10.42
N LEU A 729 -18.92 -33.74 9.45
CA LEU A 729 -18.68 -34.40 8.16
C LEU A 729 -17.90 -33.46 7.25
N GLU A 730 -16.68 -33.83 6.89
CA GLU A 730 -15.76 -33.03 6.08
C GLU A 730 -15.35 -33.74 4.79
N PRO A 731 -15.08 -33.00 3.69
CA PRO A 731 -14.53 -33.57 2.48
C PRO A 731 -13.21 -34.31 2.76
N TYR A 732 -13.05 -35.51 2.21
CA TYR A 732 -11.90 -36.38 2.43
C TYR A 732 -11.32 -36.91 1.12
N PHE A 733 -9.99 -36.97 1.06
CA PHE A 733 -9.25 -37.53 -0.06
C PHE A 733 -8.44 -38.75 0.42
N PRO A 734 -8.67 -39.96 -0.15
CA PRO A 734 -8.03 -41.19 0.31
C PRO A 734 -6.50 -41.11 0.33
N GLN A 735 -5.91 -41.40 1.49
CA GLN A 735 -4.46 -41.30 1.71
C GLN A 735 -3.64 -42.22 0.79
N GLU A 736 -4.15 -43.39 0.40
CA GLU A 736 -3.47 -44.30 -0.55
C GLU A 736 -3.24 -43.64 -1.91
N LYS A 737 -4.29 -42.96 -2.43
CA LYS A 737 -4.21 -42.23 -3.71
C LYS A 737 -3.30 -41.02 -3.57
N ARG A 738 -3.35 -40.31 -2.44
CA ARG A 738 -2.51 -39.13 -2.17
C ARG A 738 -1.04 -39.52 -2.10
N SER A 739 -0.72 -40.61 -1.40
CA SER A 739 0.65 -41.09 -1.22
C SER A 739 1.32 -41.43 -2.56
N PHE A 740 0.60 -42.08 -3.47
CA PHE A 740 1.12 -42.33 -4.83
C PHE A 740 1.43 -41.04 -5.59
N ARG A 741 0.57 -40.01 -5.47
CA ARG A 741 0.82 -38.70 -6.08
C ARG A 741 2.03 -38.01 -5.44
N MET A 742 2.14 -38.07 -4.11
CA MET A 742 3.25 -37.50 -3.35
C MET A 742 4.59 -38.14 -3.74
N TYR A 743 4.68 -39.48 -3.80
CA TYR A 743 5.90 -40.16 -4.23
C TYR A 743 6.29 -39.83 -5.67
N SER A 744 5.31 -39.73 -6.58
CA SER A 744 5.55 -39.29 -7.95
C SER A 744 6.08 -37.84 -8.00
N GLY A 745 5.53 -36.96 -7.16
CA GLY A 745 6.00 -35.59 -7.01
C GLY A 745 7.44 -35.50 -6.51
N ILE A 746 7.77 -36.26 -5.45
CA ILE A 746 9.15 -36.36 -4.94
C ILE A 746 10.11 -36.87 -6.02
N ALA A 747 9.73 -37.88 -6.80
CA ALA A 747 10.56 -38.40 -7.89
C ALA A 747 10.83 -37.34 -8.97
N ILE A 748 9.82 -36.54 -9.35
CA ILE A 748 9.99 -35.42 -10.29
C ILE A 748 10.97 -34.37 -9.72
N ILE A 749 10.86 -34.05 -8.43
CA ILE A 749 11.77 -33.09 -7.77
C ILE A 749 13.21 -33.59 -7.77
N CYS A 750 13.44 -34.86 -7.43
CA CYS A 750 14.77 -35.48 -7.48
C CYS A 750 15.34 -35.45 -8.91
N GLY A 751 14.52 -35.71 -9.93
CA GLY A 751 14.90 -35.55 -11.33
C GLY A 751 15.34 -34.13 -11.67
N MET A 752 14.64 -33.11 -11.18
CA MET A 752 14.98 -31.71 -11.41
C MET A 752 16.27 -31.29 -10.69
N VAL A 753 16.50 -31.75 -9.47
CA VAL A 753 17.77 -31.52 -8.75
C VAL A 753 18.94 -32.15 -9.51
N SER A 754 18.73 -33.35 -10.05
CA SER A 754 19.74 -34.05 -10.87
C SER A 754 20.05 -33.27 -12.15
N LEU A 755 19.04 -32.65 -12.76
CA LEU A 755 19.21 -31.78 -13.93
C LEU A 755 20.05 -30.53 -13.61
N VAL A 756 19.85 -29.90 -12.45
CA VAL A 756 20.68 -28.77 -11.99
C VAL A 756 22.15 -29.20 -11.87
N MET A 757 22.40 -30.35 -11.24
CA MET A 757 23.77 -30.88 -11.11
C MET A 757 24.41 -31.16 -12.48
N LEU A 758 23.62 -31.66 -13.45
CA LEU A 758 24.09 -31.88 -14.82
C LEU A 758 24.48 -30.55 -15.51
N PHE A 759 23.66 -29.51 -15.38
CA PHE A 759 23.99 -28.19 -15.93
C PHE A 759 25.22 -27.58 -15.27
N MET A 760 25.39 -27.75 -13.96
CA MET A 760 26.60 -27.32 -13.24
C MET A 760 27.85 -28.01 -13.80
N VAL A 761 27.81 -29.34 -13.98
CA VAL A 761 28.90 -30.09 -14.65
C VAL A 761 29.12 -29.56 -16.06
N GLY A 762 28.05 -29.23 -16.80
CA GLY A 762 28.12 -28.60 -18.11
C GLY A 762 28.87 -27.26 -18.10
N VAL A 763 28.65 -26.40 -17.10
CA VAL A 763 29.40 -25.14 -16.94
C VAL A 763 30.88 -25.39 -16.63
N ILE A 764 31.19 -26.41 -15.83
CA ILE A 764 32.59 -26.80 -15.55
C ILE A 764 33.27 -27.29 -16.83
N VAL A 765 32.62 -28.18 -17.59
CA VAL A 765 33.13 -28.65 -18.89
C VAL A 765 33.32 -27.48 -19.86
N TYR A 766 32.38 -26.54 -19.91
CA TYR A 766 32.53 -25.31 -20.70
C TYR A 766 33.81 -24.54 -20.33
N LYS A 767 34.09 -24.34 -19.04
CA LYS A 767 35.33 -23.66 -18.59
C LYS A 767 36.57 -24.40 -19.04
N LEU A 768 36.58 -25.73 -18.89
CA LEU A 768 37.68 -26.60 -19.31
C LEU A 768 37.92 -26.58 -20.84
N LEU A 769 36.88 -26.39 -21.64
CA LEU A 769 36.99 -26.30 -23.09
C LEU A 769 37.47 -24.92 -23.57
N VAL A 770 36.96 -23.84 -22.97
CA VAL A 770 37.26 -22.46 -23.40
C VAL A 770 38.66 -22.02 -22.99
N ILE A 771 39.19 -22.57 -21.90
CA ILE A 771 40.51 -22.19 -21.39
C ILE A 771 41.67 -22.60 -22.31
N HIS A 772 41.54 -23.73 -23.03
CA HIS A 772 42.58 -24.26 -23.91
C HIS A 772 42.94 -23.34 -25.09
N PRO A 773 41.99 -22.87 -25.94
CA PRO A 773 42.31 -21.92 -27.00
C PRO A 773 42.79 -20.56 -26.48
N LEU A 774 42.34 -20.13 -25.29
CA LEU A 774 42.79 -18.89 -24.67
C LEU A 774 44.27 -18.94 -24.26
N TYR A 775 44.74 -20.06 -23.73
CA TYR A 775 46.16 -20.24 -23.40
C TYR A 775 47.07 -20.37 -24.62
N LYS A 776 46.53 -20.79 -25.77
CA LYS A 776 47.29 -20.88 -27.03
C LYS A 776 47.58 -19.51 -27.64
N ASN A 777 46.74 -18.50 -27.37
CA ASN A 777 46.91 -17.14 -27.88
C ASN A 777 47.77 -16.31 -26.91
N PRO A 778 48.98 -15.86 -27.31
CA PRO A 778 49.92 -15.18 -26.40
C PRO A 778 49.37 -13.87 -25.81
N ASP A 779 48.54 -13.14 -26.56
CA ASP A 779 47.94 -11.88 -26.09
C ASP A 779 46.83 -12.09 -25.05
N LEU A 780 46.15 -13.23 -25.09
CA LEU A 780 45.02 -13.56 -24.20
C LEU A 780 45.44 -14.44 -23.02
N GLN A 781 46.61 -15.07 -23.10
CA GLN A 781 47.21 -15.93 -22.07
C GLN A 781 47.17 -15.32 -20.65
N PRO A 782 47.56 -14.04 -20.40
CA PRO A 782 47.57 -13.49 -19.05
C PRO A 782 46.16 -13.24 -18.48
N HIS A 783 45.17 -13.03 -19.34
CA HIS A 783 43.78 -12.74 -18.95
C HIS A 783 42.85 -13.97 -19.03
N ALA A 784 43.34 -15.10 -19.52
CA ALA A 784 42.55 -16.31 -19.79
C ALA A 784 41.72 -16.77 -18.58
N ASN A 785 42.33 -16.90 -17.40
CA ASN A 785 41.61 -17.33 -16.18
C ASN A 785 40.51 -16.36 -15.75
N GLN A 786 40.76 -15.05 -15.87
CA GLN A 786 39.76 -14.02 -15.53
C GLN A 786 38.59 -14.07 -16.52
N PHE A 787 38.88 -14.19 -17.81
CA PHE A 787 37.88 -14.27 -18.86
C PHE A 787 37.00 -15.51 -18.71
N VAL A 788 37.60 -16.71 -18.57
CA VAL A 788 36.86 -17.98 -18.39
C VAL A 788 36.02 -17.97 -17.12
N SER A 789 36.55 -17.42 -16.02
CA SER A 789 35.80 -17.32 -14.77
C SER A 789 34.61 -16.38 -14.90
N ALA A 790 34.79 -15.21 -15.54
CA ALA A 790 33.72 -14.25 -15.77
C ALA A 790 32.63 -14.78 -16.72
N THR A 791 33.00 -15.33 -17.88
CA THR A 791 32.01 -15.87 -18.83
C THR A 791 31.30 -17.09 -18.28
N GLY A 792 32.01 -17.96 -17.55
CA GLY A 792 31.41 -19.11 -16.87
C GLY A 792 30.44 -18.69 -15.75
N ALA A 793 30.74 -17.63 -15.00
CA ALA A 793 29.83 -17.08 -13.98
C ALA A 793 28.55 -16.50 -14.61
N VAL A 794 28.67 -15.76 -15.72
CA VAL A 794 27.52 -15.23 -16.46
C VAL A 794 26.65 -16.36 -17.05
N LEU A 795 27.26 -17.38 -17.66
CA LEU A 795 26.53 -18.53 -18.18
C LEU A 795 25.76 -19.25 -17.07
N ASN A 796 26.41 -19.47 -15.92
CA ASN A 796 25.77 -20.08 -14.75
C ASN A 796 24.58 -19.25 -14.25
N LEU A 797 24.72 -17.93 -14.18
CA LEU A 797 23.64 -17.02 -13.79
C LEU A 797 22.44 -17.10 -14.74
N ILE A 798 22.66 -17.11 -16.06
CA ILE A 798 21.60 -17.24 -17.06
C ILE A 798 20.85 -18.57 -16.91
N ILE A 799 21.58 -19.68 -16.72
CA ILE A 799 20.98 -21.00 -16.50
C ILE A 799 20.13 -21.00 -15.25
N ILE A 800 20.65 -20.46 -14.14
CA ILE A 800 19.92 -20.33 -12.86
C ILE A 800 18.60 -19.61 -13.09
N MET A 801 18.61 -18.45 -13.75
CA MET A 801 17.40 -17.63 -13.98
C MET A 801 16.33 -18.35 -14.83
N ILE A 802 16.73 -19.09 -15.86
CA ILE A 802 15.81 -19.84 -16.72
C ILE A 802 15.19 -21.00 -15.94
N LEU A 803 16.03 -21.79 -15.28
CA LEU A 803 15.62 -22.99 -14.54
C LEU A 803 14.69 -22.65 -13.36
N SER A 804 14.94 -21.55 -12.64
CA SER A 804 14.06 -21.04 -11.57
C SER A 804 12.63 -20.81 -12.06
N ARG A 805 12.44 -20.13 -13.20
CA ARG A 805 11.09 -19.86 -13.73
C ARG A 805 10.34 -21.11 -14.16
N VAL A 806 11.03 -22.05 -14.80
CA VAL A 806 10.43 -23.33 -15.23
C VAL A 806 9.98 -24.13 -14.01
N TYR A 807 10.82 -24.19 -12.98
CA TYR A 807 10.53 -24.97 -11.78
C TYR A 807 9.37 -24.41 -10.99
N GLU A 808 9.28 -23.10 -10.77
CA GLU A 808 8.17 -22.48 -10.03
C GLU A 808 6.80 -22.85 -10.63
N LYS A 809 6.68 -22.81 -11.97
CA LYS A 809 5.46 -23.21 -12.66
C LYS A 809 5.17 -24.71 -12.52
N LEU A 810 6.20 -25.55 -12.59
CA LEU A 810 6.07 -26.99 -12.40
C LEU A 810 5.65 -27.34 -10.96
N ALA A 811 6.25 -26.68 -9.97
CA ALA A 811 5.95 -26.88 -8.55
C ALA A 811 4.49 -26.52 -8.23
N LEU A 812 3.96 -25.42 -8.78
CA LEU A 812 2.56 -25.04 -8.63
C LEU A 812 1.61 -26.12 -9.21
N LEU A 813 1.92 -26.62 -10.40
CA LEU A 813 1.11 -27.66 -11.05
C LEU A 813 1.13 -28.97 -10.25
N LEU A 814 2.32 -29.36 -9.79
CA LEU A 814 2.51 -30.59 -9.02
C LEU A 814 1.80 -30.50 -7.66
N ASN A 815 1.96 -29.39 -6.95
CA ASN A 815 1.35 -29.19 -5.63
C ASN A 815 -0.18 -29.12 -5.72
N HIS A 816 -0.73 -28.57 -6.80
CA HIS A 816 -2.18 -28.64 -7.06
C HIS A 816 -2.64 -30.07 -7.31
N TRP A 817 -1.86 -30.88 -8.03
CA TRP A 817 -2.17 -32.29 -8.30
C TRP A 817 -2.14 -33.17 -7.04
N GLU A 818 -1.30 -32.83 -6.05
CA GLU A 818 -1.14 -33.55 -4.78
C GLU A 818 -2.35 -33.41 -3.81
N MET A 819 -3.29 -32.50 -4.06
CA MET A 819 -4.55 -32.36 -3.31
C MET A 819 -4.38 -32.20 -1.79
N HIS A 820 -3.74 -31.11 -1.36
CA HIS A 820 -3.64 -30.74 0.06
C HIS A 820 -4.98 -30.28 0.66
N ARG A 821 -5.25 -30.66 1.92
CA ARG A 821 -6.51 -30.35 2.61
C ARG A 821 -6.60 -28.86 2.93
N THR A 822 -5.62 -28.31 3.63
CA THR A 822 -5.64 -26.94 4.15
C THR A 822 -4.71 -26.00 3.38
N GLN A 823 -4.84 -24.69 3.60
CA GLN A 823 -4.05 -23.70 2.88
C GLN A 823 -2.61 -23.69 3.39
N THR A 824 -2.41 -23.80 4.71
CA THR A 824 -1.07 -23.97 5.31
C THR A 824 -0.37 -25.20 4.73
N GLU A 825 -1.02 -26.37 4.71
CA GLU A 825 -0.41 -27.58 4.13
C GLU A 825 0.00 -27.39 2.66
N TYR A 826 -0.84 -26.71 1.87
CA TYR A 826 -0.56 -26.46 0.46
C TYR A 826 0.65 -25.54 0.32
N GLU A 827 0.68 -24.42 1.03
CA GLU A 827 1.76 -23.43 0.97
C GLU A 827 3.09 -23.98 1.50
N ASP A 828 3.07 -24.72 2.61
CA ASP A 828 4.26 -25.36 3.19
C ASP A 828 4.91 -26.34 2.23
N ASN A 829 4.09 -27.20 1.61
CA ASN A 829 4.60 -28.19 0.66
C ASN A 829 5.07 -27.53 -0.64
N LEU A 830 4.37 -26.51 -1.13
CA LEU A 830 4.84 -25.73 -2.29
C LEU A 830 6.18 -25.06 -1.98
N THR A 831 6.27 -24.43 -0.81
CA THR A 831 7.44 -23.70 -0.36
C THR A 831 8.65 -24.62 -0.23
N LEU A 832 8.48 -25.79 0.42
CA LEU A 832 9.56 -26.76 0.58
C LEU A 832 10.09 -27.24 -0.79
N LYS A 833 9.20 -27.53 -1.75
CA LYS A 833 9.57 -27.97 -3.10
C LYS A 833 10.40 -26.89 -3.82
N VAL A 834 9.88 -25.66 -3.89
CA VAL A 834 10.57 -24.53 -4.53
C VAL A 834 11.88 -24.21 -3.82
N PHE A 835 11.91 -24.24 -2.49
CA PHE A 835 13.13 -24.04 -1.73
C PHE A 835 14.20 -25.08 -2.04
N ILE A 836 13.91 -26.39 -2.00
CA ILE A 836 14.91 -27.44 -2.27
C ILE A 836 15.57 -27.24 -3.64
N PHE A 837 14.75 -26.92 -4.64
CA PHE A 837 15.26 -26.65 -5.98
C PHE A 837 16.12 -25.38 -6.03
N GLN A 838 15.62 -24.27 -5.50
CA GLN A 838 16.35 -23.00 -5.51
C GLN A 838 17.65 -23.10 -4.70
N PHE A 839 17.64 -23.81 -3.57
CA PHE A 839 18.82 -24.12 -2.77
C PHE A 839 19.88 -24.84 -3.62
N MET A 840 19.52 -25.92 -4.30
CA MET A 840 20.47 -26.63 -5.18
C MET A 840 20.94 -25.76 -6.36
N ASN A 841 20.05 -24.96 -6.95
CA ASN A 841 20.36 -24.08 -8.08
C ASN A 841 21.36 -22.98 -7.70
N PHE A 842 21.18 -22.32 -6.55
CA PHE A 842 22.09 -21.25 -6.10
C PHE A 842 23.38 -21.78 -5.46
N TYR A 843 23.30 -22.84 -4.64
CA TYR A 843 24.44 -23.29 -3.83
C TYR A 843 25.33 -24.35 -4.50
N SER A 844 24.85 -25.10 -5.49
CA SER A 844 25.64 -26.19 -6.12
C SER A 844 27.02 -25.74 -6.60
N SER A 845 27.09 -24.61 -7.32
CA SER A 845 28.36 -24.05 -7.79
C SER A 845 29.31 -23.63 -6.66
N ILE A 846 28.77 -23.14 -5.55
CA ILE A 846 29.51 -22.70 -4.37
C ILE A 846 30.04 -23.92 -3.59
N PHE A 847 29.20 -24.94 -3.40
CA PHE A 847 29.59 -26.23 -2.81
C PHE A 847 30.70 -26.91 -3.60
N TYR A 848 30.64 -26.84 -4.93
CA TYR A 848 31.71 -27.35 -5.79
C TYR A 848 33.05 -26.64 -5.52
N ILE A 849 33.05 -25.30 -5.51
CA ILE A 849 34.27 -24.51 -5.24
C ILE A 849 34.81 -24.78 -3.83
N ALA A 850 33.92 -24.88 -2.84
CA ALA A 850 34.28 -25.09 -1.45
C ALA A 850 34.94 -26.46 -1.20
N PHE A 851 34.35 -27.54 -1.72
CA PHE A 851 34.67 -28.90 -1.28
C PHE A 851 35.29 -29.80 -2.34
N PHE A 852 35.07 -29.54 -3.63
CA PHE A 852 35.48 -30.44 -4.71
C PHE A 852 36.61 -29.89 -5.58
N LYS A 853 36.62 -28.56 -5.82
CA LYS A 853 37.64 -27.91 -6.66
C LYS A 853 39.05 -28.09 -6.09
N GLY A 854 40.01 -28.46 -6.94
CA GLY A 854 41.41 -28.64 -6.56
C GLY A 854 41.73 -29.87 -5.70
N LYS A 855 40.75 -30.70 -5.31
CA LYS A 855 40.97 -31.89 -4.45
C LYS A 855 41.31 -33.16 -5.22
N PHE A 856 40.78 -33.30 -6.44
CA PHE A 856 40.90 -34.52 -7.28
C PHE A 856 41.79 -34.33 -8.52
N VAL A 857 42.82 -33.47 -8.42
CA VAL A 857 43.66 -33.10 -9.56
C VAL A 857 44.76 -34.12 -9.86
N GLY A 858 45.26 -34.83 -8.84
CA GLY A 858 46.38 -35.77 -8.99
C GLY A 858 47.74 -35.08 -8.83
N TYR A 859 48.75 -35.49 -9.59
CA TYR A 859 50.08 -34.89 -9.61
C TYR A 859 50.67 -34.91 -11.03
N PRO A 860 51.70 -34.10 -11.34
CA PRO A 860 52.34 -34.11 -12.66
C PRO A 860 52.75 -35.53 -13.10
N GLY A 861 52.24 -35.98 -14.25
CA GLY A 861 52.44 -37.32 -14.80
C GLY A 861 51.29 -38.30 -14.54
N ASN A 862 50.41 -38.04 -13.57
CA ASN A 862 49.21 -38.81 -13.30
C ASN A 862 48.08 -37.88 -12.81
N TYR A 863 47.54 -37.10 -13.74
CA TYR A 863 46.43 -36.18 -13.46
C TYR A 863 45.09 -36.92 -13.45
N GLY A 864 44.20 -36.51 -12.55
CA GLY A 864 42.80 -36.89 -12.60
C GLY A 864 42.12 -36.24 -13.81
N THR A 865 41.50 -37.06 -14.66
CA THR A 865 40.80 -36.60 -15.85
C THR A 865 39.30 -36.87 -15.76
N ILE A 866 38.49 -35.89 -16.14
CA ILE A 866 37.04 -36.01 -16.32
C ILE A 866 36.77 -35.85 -17.82
N PHE A 867 36.19 -36.87 -18.46
CA PHE A 867 35.99 -36.93 -19.92
C PHE A 867 37.27 -36.68 -20.75
N GLY A 868 38.43 -37.10 -20.24
CA GLY A 868 39.73 -36.88 -20.88
C GLY A 868 40.30 -35.47 -20.73
N LEU A 869 39.65 -34.58 -19.96
CA LEU A 869 40.14 -33.24 -19.64
C LEU A 869 40.70 -33.20 -18.22
N ARG A 870 41.82 -32.50 -18.01
CA ARG A 870 42.44 -32.27 -16.68
C ARG A 870 41.48 -31.49 -15.77
N ASN A 871 41.35 -31.95 -14.52
CA ASN A 871 40.50 -31.31 -13.51
C ASN A 871 40.98 -29.90 -13.13
N GLU A 872 40.05 -29.02 -12.72
CA GLU A 872 40.34 -27.66 -12.29
C GLU A 872 41.17 -27.60 -10.99
N GLU A 873 42.20 -26.75 -10.98
CA GLU A 873 43.01 -26.41 -9.81
C GLU A 873 42.51 -25.14 -9.13
N CYS A 874 42.82 -24.98 -7.84
CA CYS A 874 42.65 -23.71 -7.13
C CYS A 874 43.71 -22.71 -7.59
N SER A 875 43.39 -21.41 -7.56
CA SER A 875 44.41 -20.37 -7.68
C SER A 875 45.46 -20.47 -6.55
N PRO A 876 46.67 -19.91 -6.73
CA PRO A 876 47.72 -19.94 -5.69
C PRO A 876 47.36 -19.22 -4.39
N GLY A 877 46.30 -18.40 -4.37
CA GLY A 877 45.72 -17.80 -3.16
C GLY A 877 44.75 -18.72 -2.41
N GLY A 878 44.62 -19.98 -2.83
CA GLY A 878 43.67 -20.96 -2.29
C GLY A 878 42.27 -20.86 -2.91
N CYS A 879 41.44 -21.88 -2.68
CA CYS A 879 40.05 -21.90 -3.14
C CYS A 879 39.14 -21.00 -2.28
N LEU A 880 39.56 -20.62 -1.06
CA LEU A 880 38.75 -19.82 -0.13
C LEU A 880 38.53 -18.38 -0.63
N ILE A 881 39.52 -17.76 -1.29
CA ILE A 881 39.34 -16.43 -1.91
C ILE A 881 38.44 -16.47 -3.14
N GLU A 882 38.52 -17.53 -3.96
CA GLU A 882 37.61 -17.71 -5.10
C GLU A 882 36.17 -17.89 -4.63
N LEU A 883 35.98 -18.67 -3.56
CA LEU A 883 34.70 -18.83 -2.88
C LEU A 883 34.17 -17.49 -2.36
N ALA A 884 35.01 -16.70 -1.67
CA ALA A 884 34.64 -15.38 -1.16
C ALA A 884 34.23 -14.41 -2.29
N GLN A 885 34.95 -14.41 -3.41
CA GLN A 885 34.62 -13.61 -4.59
C GLN A 885 33.28 -14.03 -5.20
N GLN A 886 33.05 -15.34 -5.37
CA GLN A 886 31.80 -15.85 -5.90
C GLN A 886 30.61 -15.49 -4.99
N LEU A 887 30.78 -15.61 -3.67
CA LEU A 887 29.79 -15.19 -2.68
C LEU A 887 29.52 -13.69 -2.73
N ALA A 888 30.55 -12.86 -2.80
CA ALA A 888 30.39 -11.41 -2.90
C ALA A 888 29.64 -11.00 -4.18
N VAL A 889 29.98 -11.61 -5.32
CA VAL A 889 29.30 -11.36 -6.60
C VAL A 889 27.83 -11.78 -6.54
N ILE A 890 27.52 -12.96 -5.99
CA ILE A 890 26.13 -13.43 -5.89
C ILE A 890 25.36 -12.61 -4.86
N MET A 891 25.87 -12.45 -3.65
CA MET A 891 25.15 -11.80 -2.55
C MET A 891 25.00 -10.29 -2.77
N ILE A 892 26.08 -9.57 -3.10
CA ILE A 892 26.00 -8.11 -3.32
C ILE A 892 25.39 -7.83 -4.70
N GLY A 893 25.82 -8.56 -5.73
CA GLY A 893 25.36 -8.32 -7.10
C GLY A 893 23.88 -8.64 -7.31
N LYS A 894 23.41 -9.82 -6.85
CA LYS A 894 21.99 -10.18 -6.95
C LYS A 894 21.13 -9.18 -6.18
N GLN A 895 21.55 -8.79 -4.98
CA GLN A 895 20.79 -7.88 -4.13
C GLN A 895 20.65 -6.49 -4.75
N VAL A 896 21.75 -5.90 -5.23
CA VAL A 896 21.69 -4.60 -5.90
C VAL A 896 20.76 -4.65 -7.13
N ILE A 897 20.82 -5.73 -7.91
CA ILE A 897 19.94 -5.91 -9.06
C ILE A 897 18.49 -6.13 -8.62
N GLY A 898 18.25 -6.89 -7.55
CA GLY A 898 16.96 -7.15 -6.94
C GLY A 898 16.29 -5.85 -6.51
N ASN A 899 16.93 -5.08 -5.64
CA ASN A 899 16.42 -3.81 -5.15
C ASN A 899 16.16 -2.82 -6.30
N VAL A 900 17.04 -2.78 -7.32
CA VAL A 900 16.81 -1.95 -8.51
C VAL A 900 15.61 -2.43 -9.33
N GLN A 901 15.46 -3.73 -9.53
CA GLN A 901 14.31 -4.31 -10.22
C GLN A 901 13.03 -4.04 -9.44
N GLU A 902 13.07 -4.14 -8.13
CA GLU A 902 11.93 -3.94 -7.26
C GLU A 902 11.45 -2.49 -7.23
N VAL A 903 12.34 -1.51 -7.32
CA VAL A 903 11.95 -0.09 -7.45
C VAL A 903 11.53 0.24 -8.89
N LEU A 904 12.24 -0.27 -9.90
CA LEU A 904 12.06 0.16 -11.29
C LEU A 904 10.94 -0.60 -12.03
N ILE A 905 10.76 -1.90 -11.78
CA ILE A 905 9.75 -2.72 -12.48
C ILE A 905 8.33 -2.24 -12.17
N PRO A 906 7.95 -1.93 -10.91
CA PRO A 906 6.63 -1.40 -10.61
C PRO A 906 6.31 -0.13 -11.39
N GLU A 907 7.23 0.84 -11.37
CA GLU A 907 7.11 2.10 -12.10
C GLU A 907 6.95 1.89 -13.61
N ILE A 908 7.75 0.99 -14.21
CA ILE A 908 7.62 0.64 -15.63
C ILE A 908 6.27 -0.03 -15.90
N LYS A 909 5.85 -1.00 -15.07
CA LYS A 909 4.57 -1.70 -15.25
C LYS A 909 3.39 -0.72 -15.14
N GLN A 910 3.41 0.18 -14.15
CA GLN A 910 2.41 1.23 -13.97
C GLN A 910 2.41 2.19 -15.17
N TYR A 911 3.57 2.65 -15.63
CA TYR A 911 3.69 3.51 -16.80
C TYR A 911 3.16 2.85 -18.08
N LEU A 912 3.49 1.57 -18.31
CA LEU A 912 2.98 0.80 -19.45
C LEU A 912 1.47 0.59 -19.37
N LYS A 913 0.91 0.36 -18.18
CA LYS A 913 -0.54 0.22 -17.94
C LYS A 913 -1.27 1.54 -18.23
N LYS A 914 -0.76 2.67 -17.73
CA LYS A 914 -1.27 4.02 -18.02
C LYS A 914 -1.24 4.32 -19.52
N ARG A 915 -0.12 4.04 -20.20
CA ARG A 915 0.01 4.23 -21.65
C ARG A 915 -0.90 3.31 -22.46
N LYS A 916 -1.07 2.05 -22.03
CA LYS A 916 -2.01 1.10 -22.66
C LYS A 916 -3.45 1.60 -22.56
N ARG A 917 -3.84 2.39 -21.56
CA ARG A 917 -5.21 2.90 -21.40
C ARG A 917 -5.51 4.19 -22.13
N GLY A 918 -4.51 4.90 -22.67
CA GLY A 918 -4.74 6.17 -23.37
C GLY A 918 -5.10 7.33 -22.42
N SER A 919 -4.91 7.16 -21.11
CA SER A 919 -5.18 8.20 -20.11
C SER A 919 -4.36 9.46 -20.41
N LYS A 920 -5.06 10.54 -20.81
CA LYS A 920 -4.48 11.86 -21.07
C LYS A 920 -4.67 12.74 -19.84
N GLY A 921 -3.60 12.92 -19.06
CA GLY A 921 -3.49 13.95 -18.02
C GLY A 921 -3.50 13.39 -16.59
N ASN A 922 -2.65 13.96 -15.73
CA ASN A 922 -2.54 13.64 -14.31
C ASN A 922 -3.62 14.31 -13.44
N ASP A 923 -4.62 14.99 -14.04
CA ASP A 923 -5.48 15.96 -13.34
C ASP A 923 -6.92 15.48 -13.08
N GLU A 924 -7.25 14.21 -13.37
CA GLU A 924 -8.58 13.67 -13.10
C GLU A 924 -8.60 12.91 -11.76
N ILE A 925 -9.38 13.41 -10.79
CA ILE A 925 -9.57 12.79 -9.47
C ILE A 925 -10.39 11.51 -9.67
N LYS A 926 -9.72 10.35 -9.59
CA LYS A 926 -10.36 9.03 -9.75
C LYS A 926 -10.95 8.54 -8.43
N PRO A 927 -12.08 7.80 -8.47
CA PRO A 927 -12.62 7.16 -7.29
C PRO A 927 -11.69 6.06 -6.76
N ARG A 928 -11.83 5.74 -5.47
CA ARG A 928 -10.95 4.81 -4.74
C ARG A 928 -10.76 3.46 -5.43
N TRP A 929 -11.84 2.83 -5.88
CA TRP A 929 -11.79 1.53 -6.55
C TRP A 929 -11.06 1.58 -7.89
N GLU A 930 -11.18 2.67 -8.64
CA GLU A 930 -10.47 2.82 -9.92
C GLU A 930 -8.98 3.09 -9.68
N ALA A 931 -8.65 3.91 -8.68
CA ALA A 931 -7.26 4.16 -8.28
C ALA A 931 -6.56 2.86 -7.83
N ASP A 932 -7.22 2.03 -7.02
CA ASP A 932 -6.66 0.74 -6.58
C ASP A 932 -6.60 -0.29 -7.70
N TYR A 933 -7.52 -0.23 -8.67
CA TYR A 933 -7.41 -1.07 -9.84
C TYR A 933 -6.14 -0.80 -10.65
N GLU A 934 -5.63 0.43 -10.66
CA GLU A 934 -4.41 0.81 -11.37
C GLU A 934 -3.14 0.28 -10.71
N LEU A 935 -3.16 0.02 -9.40
CA LEU A 935 -2.07 -0.61 -8.65
C LEU A 935 -1.75 -2.03 -9.15
N LEU A 936 -0.58 -2.52 -8.76
CA LEU A 936 -0.08 -3.85 -9.12
C LEU A 936 -0.73 -4.93 -8.24
N GLU A 937 -0.82 -6.14 -8.77
CA GLU A 937 -1.32 -7.28 -8.01
C GLU A 937 -0.29 -7.71 -6.96
N ASN A 938 -0.79 -8.07 -5.78
CA ASN A 938 0.03 -8.62 -4.72
C ASN A 938 0.22 -10.12 -4.98
N GLU A 939 1.45 -10.54 -5.31
CA GLU A 939 1.80 -11.92 -5.62
C GLU A 939 2.11 -12.77 -4.36
N GLY A 940 1.92 -12.22 -3.16
CA GLY A 940 2.20 -12.86 -1.87
C GLY A 940 3.63 -12.67 -1.37
N LEU A 941 3.96 -13.34 -0.25
CA LEU A 941 5.24 -13.16 0.47
C LEU A 941 6.31 -14.21 0.12
N PHE A 942 6.01 -15.15 -0.77
CA PHE A 942 6.88 -16.30 -1.02
C PHE A 942 8.29 -15.89 -1.48
N GLN A 943 8.37 -14.96 -2.44
CA GLN A 943 9.66 -14.49 -2.98
C GLN A 943 10.43 -13.68 -1.93
N GLU A 944 9.72 -12.88 -1.12
CA GLU A 944 10.31 -12.07 -0.05
C GLU A 944 11.00 -12.96 1.00
N TYR A 945 10.30 -14.00 1.48
CA TYR A 945 10.92 -14.99 2.38
C TYR A 945 12.05 -15.76 1.71
N LEU A 946 11.87 -16.22 0.47
CA LEU A 946 12.89 -16.98 -0.25
C LEU A 946 14.18 -16.20 -0.35
N GLU A 947 14.11 -14.90 -0.65
CA GLU A 947 15.27 -14.04 -0.73
C GLU A 947 16.03 -13.96 0.60
N MET A 948 15.32 -13.67 1.69
CA MET A 948 15.91 -13.54 3.01
C MET A 948 16.46 -14.87 3.56
N VAL A 949 15.80 -15.99 3.28
CA VAL A 949 16.26 -17.33 3.69
C VAL A 949 17.50 -17.76 2.91
N ILE A 950 17.58 -17.45 1.62
CA ILE A 950 18.80 -17.67 0.83
C ILE A 950 19.93 -16.76 1.34
N GLN A 951 19.64 -15.51 1.70
CA GLN A 951 20.64 -14.63 2.32
C GLN A 951 21.16 -15.22 3.66
N PHE A 952 20.28 -15.73 4.52
CA PHE A 952 20.66 -16.41 5.77
C PHE A 952 21.61 -17.59 5.51
N GLY A 953 21.35 -18.40 4.49
CA GLY A 953 22.24 -19.51 4.12
C GLY A 953 23.61 -19.06 3.62
N PHE A 954 23.72 -17.96 2.85
CA PHE A 954 25.03 -17.41 2.47
C PHE A 954 25.84 -16.96 3.69
N ILE A 955 25.16 -16.37 4.68
CA ILE A 955 25.77 -15.91 5.92
C ILE A 955 26.21 -17.07 6.79
N THR A 956 25.42 -18.12 6.94
CA THR A 956 25.72 -19.19 7.91
C THR A 956 26.59 -20.29 7.32
N LEU A 957 26.35 -20.75 6.09
CA LEU A 957 27.05 -21.91 5.49
C LEU A 957 28.51 -21.64 5.15
N PHE A 958 28.85 -20.41 4.76
CA PHE A 958 30.16 -20.06 4.18
C PHE A 958 30.86 -18.89 4.88
N VAL A 959 30.50 -18.61 6.12
CA VAL A 959 31.00 -17.44 6.85
C VAL A 959 32.51 -17.44 7.04
N ALA A 960 33.10 -18.63 7.17
CA ALA A 960 34.53 -18.81 7.29
C ALA A 960 35.29 -18.27 6.06
N ALA A 961 34.64 -18.23 4.89
CA ALA A 961 35.21 -17.72 3.66
C ALA A 961 35.06 -16.20 3.51
N PHE A 962 33.97 -15.61 4.03
CA PHE A 962 33.67 -14.19 3.85
C PHE A 962 33.13 -13.53 5.13
N PRO A 963 34.01 -13.02 6.02
CA PRO A 963 33.59 -12.47 7.31
C PRO A 963 32.70 -11.23 7.24
N LEU A 964 32.77 -10.48 6.12
CA LEU A 964 31.97 -9.28 5.88
C LEU A 964 30.54 -9.59 5.42
N ALA A 965 30.18 -10.86 5.18
CA ALA A 965 28.86 -11.22 4.68
C ALA A 965 27.71 -10.64 5.53
N PRO A 966 27.74 -10.75 6.88
CA PRO A 966 26.67 -10.21 7.72
C PRO A 966 26.53 -8.69 7.65
N PHE A 967 27.63 -7.96 7.47
CA PHE A 967 27.59 -6.51 7.34
C PHE A 967 26.83 -6.08 6.08
N PHE A 968 27.11 -6.71 4.94
CA PHE A 968 26.39 -6.43 3.70
C PHE A 968 24.93 -6.86 3.77
N ALA A 969 24.65 -7.99 4.43
CA ALA A 969 23.27 -8.44 4.66
C ALA A 969 22.50 -7.48 5.58
N LEU A 970 23.12 -6.98 6.65
CA LEU A 970 22.54 -5.98 7.53
C LEU A 970 22.22 -4.69 6.78
N ALA A 971 23.18 -4.19 5.99
CA ALA A 971 22.98 -3.01 5.17
C ALA A 971 21.83 -3.21 4.19
N ASN A 972 21.75 -4.39 3.56
CA ASN A 972 20.65 -4.72 2.68
C ASN A 972 19.31 -4.71 3.42
N ASN A 973 19.16 -5.46 4.51
CA ASN A 973 17.87 -5.63 5.16
C ASN A 973 17.32 -4.32 5.74
N VAL A 974 18.21 -3.39 6.12
CA VAL A 974 17.81 -2.04 6.52
C VAL A 974 17.15 -1.26 5.39
N PHE A 975 17.66 -1.38 4.16
CA PHE A 975 17.02 -0.79 2.98
C PHE A 975 15.79 -1.60 2.57
N GLU A 976 15.89 -2.93 2.58
CA GLU A 976 14.83 -3.85 2.18
C GLU A 976 13.54 -3.61 2.94
N ILE A 977 13.60 -3.54 4.28
CA ILE A 977 12.43 -3.26 5.13
C ILE A 977 11.68 -2.02 4.64
N ARG A 978 12.39 -1.00 4.15
CA ARG A 978 11.80 0.26 3.69
C ARG A 978 11.25 0.15 2.27
N ILE A 979 12.01 -0.44 1.36
CA ILE A 979 11.57 -0.68 -0.03
C ILE A 979 10.30 -1.55 -0.01
N ASP A 980 10.32 -2.65 0.73
CA ASP A 980 9.17 -3.52 0.94
C ASP A 980 7.99 -2.74 1.51
N SER A 981 8.20 -1.98 2.60
CA SER A 981 7.10 -1.24 3.23
C SER A 981 6.46 -0.20 2.31
N ASP A 982 7.26 0.50 1.49
CA ASP A 982 6.76 1.48 0.53
C ASP A 982 6.02 0.78 -0.62
N LYS A 983 6.57 -0.33 -1.14
CA LYS A 983 5.94 -1.20 -2.14
C LYS A 983 4.55 -1.66 -1.69
N PHE A 984 4.43 -2.19 -0.46
CA PHE A 984 3.15 -2.64 0.11
C PHE A 984 2.14 -1.51 0.31
N VAL A 985 2.60 -0.32 0.69
CA VAL A 985 1.71 0.81 0.98
C VAL A 985 1.31 1.57 -0.28
N CYS A 986 2.20 1.73 -1.26
CA CYS A 986 2.03 2.65 -2.39
C CYS A 986 1.76 1.93 -3.72
N ASP A 987 2.42 0.81 -4.01
CA ASP A 987 2.47 0.22 -5.36
C ASP A 987 1.57 -1.00 -5.56
N LEU A 988 1.35 -1.76 -4.49
CA LEU A 988 0.55 -2.97 -4.49
C LEU A 988 -0.91 -2.67 -4.14
N ARG A 989 -1.83 -3.44 -4.75
CA ARG A 989 -3.19 -3.59 -4.24
C ARG A 989 -3.14 -4.21 -2.86
N ARG A 990 -4.08 -3.82 -2.01
CA ARG A 990 -4.25 -4.43 -0.69
C ARG A 990 -4.52 -5.92 -0.83
N SER A 991 -3.78 -6.73 -0.09
CA SER A 991 -4.07 -8.17 0.06
C SER A 991 -5.22 -8.39 1.02
N THR A 992 -5.85 -9.56 0.92
CA THR A 992 -6.72 -10.07 1.98
C THR A 992 -5.91 -10.31 3.24
N ALA A 993 -6.52 -10.02 4.39
CA ALA A 993 -5.87 -10.23 5.68
C ALA A 993 -5.90 -11.72 6.04
N ASP A 994 -4.87 -12.46 5.67
CA ASP A 994 -4.75 -13.89 6.01
C ASP A 994 -4.21 -14.06 7.44
N ARG A 995 -4.74 -15.06 8.17
CA ARG A 995 -4.21 -15.47 9.47
C ARG A 995 -2.95 -16.32 9.28
N ALA A 996 -1.95 -16.11 10.12
CA ALA A 996 -0.76 -16.95 10.23
C ALA A 996 -0.31 -16.96 11.69
N GLN A 997 -0.05 -18.14 12.25
CA GLN A 997 0.42 -18.27 13.63
C GLN A 997 1.95 -18.19 13.73
N ASP A 998 2.65 -18.59 12.67
CA ASP A 998 4.10 -18.67 12.57
C ASP A 998 4.55 -18.29 11.14
N ILE A 999 5.86 -18.35 10.90
CA ILE A 999 6.43 -18.17 9.55
C ILE A 999 6.30 -19.44 8.67
N GLY A 1000 5.58 -20.46 9.12
CA GLY A 1000 5.34 -21.72 8.42
C GLY A 1000 6.60 -22.59 8.28
N VAL A 1001 6.66 -23.35 7.18
CA VAL A 1001 7.81 -24.24 6.86
C VAL A 1001 9.16 -23.51 6.80
N TRP A 1002 9.18 -22.18 6.64
CA TRP A 1002 10.41 -21.40 6.62
C TRP A 1002 11.22 -21.58 7.91
N PHE A 1003 10.58 -21.76 9.07
CA PHE A 1003 11.29 -22.05 10.32
C PHE A 1003 12.07 -23.37 10.23
N LYS A 1004 11.41 -24.44 9.75
CA LYS A 1004 12.03 -25.76 9.56
C LYS A 1004 13.18 -25.70 8.55
N ILE A 1005 13.03 -24.89 7.50
CA ILE A 1005 14.09 -24.66 6.51
C ILE A 1005 15.29 -23.95 7.15
N LEU A 1006 15.07 -22.88 7.91
CA LEU A 1006 16.13 -22.13 8.58
C LEU A 1006 16.89 -23.00 9.60
N ASP A 1007 16.17 -23.81 10.39
CA ASP A 1007 16.77 -24.79 11.31
C ASP A 1007 17.62 -25.83 10.56
N GLY A 1008 17.12 -26.35 9.43
CA GLY A 1008 17.88 -27.24 8.56
C GLY A 1008 19.16 -26.59 8.01
N ILE A 1009 19.09 -25.34 7.57
CA ILE A 1009 20.26 -24.57 7.11
C ILE A 1009 21.24 -24.34 8.25
N ALA A 1010 20.78 -23.97 9.45
CA ALA A 1010 21.64 -23.74 10.61
C ALA A 1010 22.42 -25.01 11.00
N LYS A 1011 21.77 -26.17 10.98
CA LYS A 1011 22.44 -27.47 11.21
C LYS A 1011 23.46 -27.78 10.12
N LEU A 1012 23.10 -27.56 8.85
CA LEU A 1012 24.03 -27.73 7.73
C LEU A 1012 25.21 -26.75 7.79
N ALA A 1013 25.03 -25.55 8.36
CA ALA A 1013 26.06 -24.54 8.51
C ALA A 1013 27.14 -24.93 9.51
N VAL A 1014 26.79 -25.62 10.60
CA VAL A 1014 27.78 -26.18 11.54
C VAL A 1014 28.69 -27.16 10.82
N ILE A 1015 28.11 -28.06 10.05
CA ILE A 1015 28.85 -29.07 9.25
C ILE A 1015 29.70 -28.36 8.19
N SER A 1016 29.10 -27.48 7.39
CA SER A 1016 29.78 -26.76 6.31
C SER A 1016 31.00 -25.97 6.82
N ASN A 1017 30.86 -25.21 7.91
CA ASN A 1017 31.97 -24.46 8.49
C ASN A 1017 33.08 -25.37 9.04
N ALA A 1018 32.74 -26.51 9.66
CA ALA A 1018 33.72 -27.48 10.10
C ALA A 1018 34.55 -28.03 8.93
N PHE A 1019 33.88 -28.38 7.82
CA PHE A 1019 34.55 -28.84 6.60
C PHE A 1019 35.37 -27.73 5.91
N LEU A 1020 34.88 -26.49 5.88
CA LEU A 1020 35.62 -25.35 5.31
C LEU A 1020 36.93 -25.10 6.06
N ILE A 1021 36.88 -25.10 7.40
CA ILE A 1021 38.08 -24.92 8.24
C ILE A 1021 39.03 -26.11 8.08
N ALA A 1022 38.51 -27.33 8.02
CA ALA A 1022 39.33 -28.52 7.94
C ALA A 1022 40.00 -28.71 6.57
N PHE A 1023 39.23 -28.59 5.48
CA PHE A 1023 39.68 -28.99 4.15
C PHE A 1023 40.00 -27.83 3.22
N THR A 1024 39.38 -26.66 3.40
CA THR A 1024 39.50 -25.54 2.45
C THR A 1024 40.43 -24.45 2.95
N SER A 1025 40.46 -24.19 4.26
CA SER A 1025 41.41 -23.29 4.93
C SER A 1025 42.80 -23.93 5.08
N GLU A 1026 43.84 -23.09 5.10
CA GLU A 1026 45.21 -23.50 5.40
C GLU A 1026 45.53 -23.49 6.91
N PHE A 1027 44.52 -23.32 7.78
CA PHE A 1027 44.70 -23.25 9.23
C PHE A 1027 45.29 -24.53 9.84
N LEU A 1028 44.66 -25.70 9.65
CA LEU A 1028 45.14 -26.96 10.24
C LEU A 1028 46.51 -27.41 9.70
N PRO A 1029 46.83 -27.30 8.40
CA PRO A 1029 48.17 -27.56 7.89
C PRO A 1029 49.26 -26.70 8.55
N LYS A 1030 49.01 -25.40 8.70
CA LYS A 1030 49.93 -24.46 9.37
C LYS A 1030 50.10 -24.81 10.85
N LEU A 1031 49.01 -25.12 11.54
CA LEU A 1031 49.03 -25.52 12.96
C LEU A 1031 49.83 -26.81 13.17
N LEU A 1032 49.62 -27.82 12.33
CA LEU A 1032 50.32 -29.10 12.41
C LEU A 1032 51.82 -28.94 12.12
N TYR A 1033 52.18 -28.11 11.14
CA TYR A 1033 53.59 -27.81 10.84
C TYR A 1033 54.27 -27.10 12.01
N ALA A 1034 53.63 -26.06 12.56
CA ALA A 1034 54.14 -25.32 13.71
C ALA A 1034 54.31 -26.21 14.94
N GLY A 1035 53.44 -27.19 15.15
CA GLY A 1035 53.46 -28.08 16.31
C GLY A 1035 54.40 -29.29 16.22
N ILE A 1036 54.64 -29.84 15.02
CA ILE A 1036 55.38 -31.10 14.85
C ILE A 1036 56.69 -30.92 14.08
N VAL A 1037 56.77 -29.96 13.16
CA VAL A 1037 57.90 -29.83 12.23
C VAL A 1037 58.80 -28.64 12.57
N SER A 1038 58.22 -27.51 12.98
CA SER A 1038 58.97 -26.29 13.28
C SER A 1038 59.62 -26.35 14.67
N GLU A 1039 60.94 -26.25 14.74
CA GLU A 1039 61.68 -26.22 16.01
C GLU A 1039 61.40 -24.95 16.85
N SER A 1040 61.01 -23.84 16.18
CA SER A 1040 60.74 -22.55 16.82
C SER A 1040 59.26 -22.30 17.13
N GLY A 1041 58.37 -23.21 16.70
CA GLY A 1041 56.91 -23.03 16.78
C GLY A 1041 56.35 -21.99 15.79
N ASN A 1042 57.18 -21.41 14.92
CA ASN A 1042 56.78 -20.42 13.91
C ASN A 1042 56.61 -21.07 12.52
N LEU A 1043 56.06 -20.31 11.55
CA LEU A 1043 55.81 -20.78 10.18
C LEU A 1043 57.04 -20.67 9.24
N ASP A 1044 58.24 -20.53 9.80
CA ASP A 1044 59.49 -20.38 9.07
C ASP A 1044 59.77 -21.63 8.24
N GLY A 1045 59.93 -21.48 6.92
CA GLY A 1045 60.18 -22.62 6.02
C GLY A 1045 58.94 -23.41 5.60
N TYR A 1046 57.74 -23.05 6.08
CA TYR A 1046 56.48 -23.70 5.71
C TYR A 1046 56.25 -23.73 4.20
N LEU A 1047 56.52 -22.61 3.51
CA LEU A 1047 56.33 -22.51 2.06
C LEU A 1047 57.14 -23.58 1.32
N ASN A 1048 58.41 -23.76 1.68
CA ASN A 1048 59.29 -24.76 1.06
C ASN A 1048 58.83 -26.19 1.38
N PHE A 1049 58.31 -26.42 2.59
CA PHE A 1049 57.78 -27.72 3.01
C PHE A 1049 56.47 -28.10 2.31
N SER A 1050 55.58 -27.13 2.07
CA SER A 1050 54.27 -27.35 1.44
C SER A 1050 54.32 -27.67 -0.07
N LEU A 1051 55.48 -27.48 -0.70
CA LEU A 1051 55.68 -27.68 -2.13
C LEU A 1051 56.44 -28.98 -2.40
N SER A 1052 55.85 -29.86 -3.21
CA SER A 1052 56.47 -31.10 -3.68
C SER A 1052 57.17 -30.89 -5.03
N TRP A 1053 58.25 -31.64 -5.28
CA TRP A 1053 58.87 -31.71 -6.60
C TRP A 1053 58.10 -32.67 -7.51
N ALA A 1054 57.93 -32.31 -8.79
CA ALA A 1054 57.39 -33.22 -9.79
C ALA A 1054 58.27 -34.48 -9.93
N PRO A 1055 57.70 -35.68 -10.07
CA PRO A 1055 58.48 -36.89 -10.30
C PRO A 1055 59.38 -36.78 -11.53
N ALA A 1056 60.51 -37.51 -11.51
CA ALA A 1056 61.46 -37.46 -12.61
C ALA A 1056 60.79 -37.89 -13.94
N ASN A 1057 61.12 -37.20 -15.03
CA ASN A 1057 60.63 -37.45 -16.38
C ASN A 1057 59.13 -37.18 -16.63
N THR A 1058 58.38 -36.57 -15.70
CA THR A 1058 56.95 -36.25 -15.93
C THR A 1058 56.72 -34.89 -16.59
N THR A 1059 57.69 -33.97 -16.51
CA THR A 1059 57.60 -32.61 -17.06
C THR A 1059 58.84 -32.25 -17.87
N SER A 1060 58.70 -31.33 -18.83
CA SER A 1060 59.80 -30.89 -19.71
C SER A 1060 60.93 -30.19 -18.97
N GLN A 1061 60.63 -29.57 -17.83
CA GLN A 1061 61.58 -28.93 -16.92
C GLN A 1061 61.24 -29.31 -15.47
N PRO A 1062 62.23 -29.36 -14.56
CA PRO A 1062 61.99 -29.62 -13.15
C PRO A 1062 61.17 -28.47 -12.55
N CYS A 1063 60.03 -28.83 -11.94
CA CYS A 1063 59.09 -27.87 -11.37
C CYS A 1063 58.50 -28.40 -10.06
N ARG A 1064 57.89 -27.50 -9.29
CA ARG A 1064 57.20 -27.79 -8.03
C ARG A 1064 55.69 -27.64 -8.18
N TYR A 1065 54.95 -28.34 -7.33
CA TYR A 1065 53.50 -28.21 -7.23
C TYR A 1065 53.08 -28.29 -5.77
N GLN A 1066 51.90 -27.76 -5.45
CA GLN A 1066 51.35 -27.86 -4.11
C GLN A 1066 50.94 -29.31 -3.85
N GLY A 1067 51.55 -29.94 -2.85
CA GLY A 1067 51.35 -31.34 -2.56
C GLY A 1067 52.19 -31.79 -1.38
N LEU A 1068 51.72 -32.80 -0.67
CA LEU A 1068 52.43 -33.43 0.45
C LEU A 1068 52.93 -34.81 0.03
N ARG A 1069 53.70 -34.86 -1.07
CA ARG A 1069 54.20 -36.08 -1.71
C ARG A 1069 55.73 -36.10 -1.73
N ASP A 1070 56.29 -37.30 -1.76
CA ASP A 1070 57.73 -37.48 -1.99
C ASP A 1070 58.08 -37.32 -3.48
N ARG A 1071 59.36 -37.50 -3.82
CA ARG A 1071 59.86 -37.37 -5.21
C ARG A 1071 59.36 -38.48 -6.14
N ASP A 1072 58.88 -39.60 -5.59
CA ASP A 1072 58.36 -40.72 -6.35
C ASP A 1072 56.84 -40.61 -6.56
N GLY A 1073 56.20 -39.62 -5.91
CA GLY A 1073 54.77 -39.34 -6.01
C GLY A 1073 53.92 -40.01 -4.93
N HIS A 1074 54.52 -40.70 -3.95
CA HIS A 1074 53.79 -41.27 -2.81
C HIS A 1074 53.42 -40.21 -1.78
N LEU A 1075 52.30 -40.43 -1.08
CA LEU A 1075 51.85 -39.53 -0.01
C LEU A 1075 52.76 -39.64 1.21
N THR A 1076 53.18 -38.50 1.75
CA THR A 1076 54.03 -38.44 2.96
C THR A 1076 53.27 -38.85 4.22
N THR A 1077 54.00 -39.21 5.28
CA THR A 1077 53.39 -39.46 6.61
C THR A 1077 52.66 -38.23 7.15
N PHE A 1078 53.18 -37.03 6.88
CA PHE A 1078 52.55 -35.75 7.25
C PHE A 1078 51.15 -35.60 6.63
N PHE A 1079 50.96 -36.04 5.38
CA PHE A 1079 49.64 -36.05 4.73
C PHE A 1079 48.61 -36.86 5.53
N TRP A 1080 48.97 -38.07 5.97
CA TRP A 1080 48.07 -38.93 6.74
C TRP A 1080 47.77 -38.36 8.12
N HIS A 1081 48.77 -37.82 8.82
CA HIS A 1081 48.54 -37.09 10.08
C HIS A 1081 47.60 -35.91 9.91
N LEU A 1082 47.76 -35.14 8.83
CA LEU A 1082 46.89 -34.02 8.51
C LEU A 1082 45.45 -34.47 8.24
N VAL A 1083 45.25 -35.54 7.46
CA VAL A 1083 43.91 -36.08 7.19
C VAL A 1083 43.25 -36.58 8.49
N THR A 1084 43.99 -37.28 9.35
CA THR A 1084 43.47 -37.71 10.68
C THR A 1084 43.08 -36.50 11.53
N LEU A 1085 43.94 -35.47 11.61
CA LEU A 1085 43.63 -34.24 12.35
C LEU A 1085 42.39 -33.53 11.79
N ARG A 1086 42.26 -33.46 10.46
CA ARG A 1086 41.10 -32.86 9.79
C ARG A 1086 39.79 -33.56 10.17
N LEU A 1087 39.76 -34.89 10.07
CA LEU A 1087 38.55 -35.67 10.42
C LEU A 1087 38.23 -35.57 11.91
N ALA A 1088 39.25 -35.65 12.78
CA ALA A 1088 39.07 -35.48 14.22
C ALA A 1088 38.52 -34.09 14.57
N PHE A 1089 39.05 -33.03 13.92
CA PHE A 1089 38.56 -31.67 14.10
C PHE A 1089 37.09 -31.54 13.71
N VAL A 1090 36.68 -32.07 12.56
CA VAL A 1090 35.27 -32.00 12.10
C VAL A 1090 34.35 -32.67 13.12
N ILE A 1091 34.67 -33.90 13.55
CA ILE A 1091 33.85 -34.64 14.52
C ILE A 1091 33.76 -33.88 15.85
N LEU A 1092 34.89 -33.41 16.39
CA LEU A 1092 34.92 -32.70 17.67
C LEU A 1092 34.16 -31.36 17.60
N PHE A 1093 34.36 -30.60 16.52
CA PHE A 1093 33.69 -29.33 16.30
C PHE A 1093 32.18 -29.51 16.22
N GLU A 1094 31.73 -30.46 15.39
CA GLU A 1094 30.32 -30.77 15.18
C GLU A 1094 29.63 -31.16 16.49
N HIS A 1095 30.17 -32.16 17.21
CA HIS A 1095 29.57 -32.64 18.45
C HIS A 1095 29.61 -31.59 19.56
N PHE A 1096 30.65 -30.74 19.60
CA PHE A 1096 30.72 -29.65 20.56
C PHE A 1096 29.61 -28.62 20.32
N VAL A 1097 29.47 -28.13 19.08
CA VAL A 1097 28.47 -27.11 18.76
C VAL A 1097 27.06 -27.67 18.93
N PHE A 1098 26.76 -28.87 18.41
CA PHE A 1098 25.45 -29.47 18.61
C PHE A 1098 25.16 -29.79 20.07
N GLY A 1099 26.14 -30.30 20.83
CA GLY A 1099 25.97 -30.59 22.26
C GLY A 1099 25.63 -29.35 23.07
N VAL A 1100 26.31 -28.23 22.83
CA VAL A 1100 26.03 -26.95 23.50
C VAL A 1100 24.68 -26.37 23.06
N SER A 1101 24.35 -26.48 21.78
CA SER A 1101 23.05 -26.05 21.25
C SER A 1101 21.88 -26.80 21.91
N THR A 1102 21.95 -28.13 21.98
CA THR A 1102 20.93 -28.95 22.66
C THR A 1102 20.84 -28.65 24.15
N LEU A 1103 21.98 -28.38 24.81
CA LEU A 1103 21.97 -27.97 26.21
C LEU A 1103 21.19 -26.66 26.41
N ILE A 1104 21.30 -25.74 25.46
CA ILE A 1104 20.64 -24.43 25.54
C ILE A 1104 19.15 -24.54 25.27
N ASP A 1105 18.74 -25.38 24.32
CA ASP A 1105 17.34 -25.75 24.08
C ASP A 1105 16.68 -26.33 25.35
N VAL A 1106 17.40 -27.18 26.10
CA VAL A 1106 16.93 -27.71 27.39
C VAL A 1106 16.82 -26.63 28.49
N ILE A 1107 17.72 -25.65 28.50
CA ILE A 1107 17.77 -24.60 29.55
C ILE A 1107 16.76 -23.48 29.28
N VAL A 1108 16.52 -23.13 28.03
CA VAL A 1108 15.72 -21.98 27.63
C VAL A 1108 14.36 -22.46 27.13
N PRO A 1109 13.28 -22.35 27.94
CA PRO A 1109 11.97 -22.82 27.51
C PRO A 1109 11.42 -22.00 26.33
N ASP A 1110 10.78 -22.69 25.39
CA ASP A 1110 10.12 -22.10 24.21
C ASP A 1110 9.06 -21.06 24.59
N ILE A 1111 8.30 -21.30 25.67
CA ILE A 1111 7.29 -20.37 26.16
C ILE A 1111 7.82 -19.66 27.41
N PRO A 1112 7.93 -18.31 27.41
CA PRO A 1112 8.26 -17.56 28.62
C PRO A 1112 7.25 -17.85 29.75
N GLN A 1113 7.73 -18.12 30.96
CA GLN A 1113 6.86 -18.47 32.10
C GLN A 1113 5.76 -17.44 32.37
N GLY A 1114 6.09 -16.15 32.38
CA GLY A 1114 5.09 -15.09 32.57
C GLY A 1114 4.00 -15.05 31.49
N LEU A 1115 4.33 -15.44 30.26
CA LEU A 1115 3.36 -15.56 29.17
C LEU A 1115 2.45 -16.77 29.41
N GLN A 1116 3.02 -17.91 29.81
CA GLN A 1116 2.26 -19.12 30.12
C GLN A 1116 1.23 -18.90 31.24
N ASP A 1117 1.60 -18.17 32.28
CA ASP A 1117 0.68 -17.83 33.38
C ASP A 1117 -0.42 -16.87 32.91
N THR A 1118 -0.08 -15.91 32.04
CA THR A 1118 -1.05 -14.98 31.43
C THR A 1118 -2.07 -15.74 30.57
N ILE A 1119 -1.62 -16.65 29.70
CA ILE A 1119 -2.49 -17.52 28.88
C ILE A 1119 -3.47 -18.30 29.75
N LYS A 1120 -2.97 -18.95 30.82
CA LYS A 1120 -3.82 -19.73 31.74
C LYS A 1120 -4.85 -18.85 32.45
N ARG A 1121 -4.43 -17.68 32.94
CA ARG A 1121 -5.31 -16.73 33.63
C ARG A 1121 -6.41 -16.20 32.71
N GLU A 1122 -6.04 -15.78 31.51
CA GLU A 1122 -6.98 -15.28 30.51
C GLU A 1122 -7.98 -16.36 30.06
N LYS A 1123 -7.52 -17.58 29.80
CA LYS A 1123 -8.41 -18.73 29.47
C LYS A 1123 -9.42 -19.01 30.59
N TYR A 1124 -9.00 -18.93 31.85
CA TYR A 1124 -9.88 -19.07 33.00
C TYR A 1124 -10.94 -17.96 33.06
N LEU A 1125 -10.53 -16.69 32.92
CA LEU A 1125 -11.43 -15.53 32.94
C LEU A 1125 -12.43 -15.55 31.77
N ALA A 1126 -12.01 -15.97 30.57
CA ALA A 1126 -12.88 -16.09 29.40
C ALA A 1126 -13.98 -17.12 29.65
N THR A 1127 -13.59 -18.27 30.19
CA THR A 1127 -14.52 -19.35 30.53
C THR A 1127 -15.55 -18.87 31.57
N GLN A 1128 -15.10 -18.11 32.57
CA GLN A 1128 -15.98 -17.55 33.60
C GLN A 1128 -16.93 -16.48 33.04
N ALA A 1129 -16.45 -15.58 32.18
CA ALA A 1129 -17.28 -14.55 31.54
C ALA A 1129 -18.36 -15.14 30.63
N LEU A 1130 -18.01 -16.22 29.92
CA LEU A 1130 -18.94 -16.91 29.03
C LEU A 1130 -19.91 -17.85 29.77
N ALA A 1131 -19.64 -18.26 31.00
CA ALA A 1131 -20.56 -19.10 31.79
C ALA A 1131 -21.81 -18.30 32.21
N ASP A 1132 -23.00 -18.87 31.99
CA ASP A 1132 -24.29 -18.23 32.28
C ASP A 1132 -24.76 -18.41 33.74
N HIS A 1133 -23.91 -19.00 34.61
CA HIS A 1133 -24.22 -19.36 36.01
C HIS A 1133 -24.13 -18.20 37.03
N HIS A 1134 -24.17 -16.93 36.61
CA HIS A 1134 -24.10 -15.78 37.52
C HIS A 1134 -25.40 -15.49 38.31
N GLY A 1135 -26.36 -16.43 38.34
CA GLY A 1135 -27.60 -16.31 39.12
C GLY A 1135 -27.55 -16.87 40.56
N LEU A 1136 -26.47 -17.54 40.99
CA LEU A 1136 -26.45 -18.27 42.27
C LEU A 1136 -25.32 -17.88 43.24
N MET A 1137 -24.45 -16.93 42.90
CA MET A 1137 -23.53 -16.31 43.87
C MET A 1137 -23.65 -14.79 43.78
N GLY A 1138 -24.07 -14.19 44.89
CA GLY A 1138 -24.42 -12.78 45.00
C GLY A 1138 -23.23 -11.81 44.92
N SER A 1139 -23.62 -10.55 44.70
CA SER A 1139 -22.90 -9.27 44.83
C SER A 1139 -21.73 -8.97 43.87
N SER A 1140 -22.09 -8.32 42.75
CA SER A 1140 -21.72 -6.97 42.30
C SER A 1140 -20.49 -6.18 42.81
N ASP A 1141 -19.50 -6.73 43.54
CA ASP A 1141 -18.38 -5.93 44.10
C ASP A 1141 -16.99 -6.59 43.98
N ILE A 1142 -16.60 -7.08 42.79
CA ILE A 1142 -15.24 -7.66 42.60
C ILE A 1142 -14.43 -7.01 41.45
N LEU A 1143 -15.00 -6.06 40.69
CA LEU A 1143 -14.28 -5.42 39.58
C LEU A 1143 -13.35 -4.25 39.96
N ASN A 1144 -13.05 -4.05 41.26
CA ASN A 1144 -12.29 -2.89 41.75
C ASN A 1144 -11.03 -3.26 42.58
N TYR A 1145 -10.44 -4.43 42.34
CA TYR A 1145 -9.24 -4.90 43.05
C TYR A 1145 -8.06 -5.09 42.07
N ASP A 1146 -7.49 -4.00 41.54
CA ASP A 1146 -6.27 -4.05 40.72
C ASP A 1146 -5.28 -2.89 41.01
N ASP A 1147 -5.36 -2.23 42.17
CA ASP A 1147 -4.42 -1.15 42.56
C ASP A 1147 -3.26 -1.61 43.46
N VAL A 1148 -3.05 -2.92 43.63
CA VAL A 1148 -1.94 -3.45 44.44
C VAL A 1148 -1.27 -4.58 43.67
N LEU A 1149 -0.20 -4.25 42.92
CA LEU A 1149 0.99 -5.06 42.59
C LEU A 1149 1.66 -4.57 41.28
N VAL A 1150 2.07 -3.30 41.24
CA VAL A 1150 2.97 -2.79 40.18
C VAL A 1150 4.45 -2.90 40.57
N ASP A 1151 4.78 -3.19 41.83
CA ASP A 1151 6.17 -3.37 42.27
C ASP A 1151 6.51 -4.85 42.48
N MET A 1152 6.76 -5.58 41.39
CA MET A 1152 7.70 -6.73 41.32
C MET A 1152 7.71 -7.35 39.90
N ALA A 1153 8.41 -6.73 38.93
CA ALA A 1153 8.79 -7.32 37.63
C ALA A 1153 10.00 -6.62 36.95
#